data_AF-A0A350PFZ5-F1
#
_entry.id   AF-A0A350PFZ5-F1
#
_cell.length_a   1.000
_cell.length_b   1.000
_cell.length_c   1.000
_cell.angle_alpha   90.00
_cell.angle_beta   90.00
_cell.angle_gamma   90.00
#
_symmetry.space_group_name_H-M   'P 1'
#
loop_
_entity.id
_entity.type
_entity.pdbx_description
1 polymer ?
#
loop_
_entity_poly.entity_id
_entity_poly.type
_entity_poly.pdbx_seq_one_letter_code
_entity_poly.pdbx_strand_id
1 'polypeptide(L)'
;MAFKKTGGRTSFVQPTGMPDLSGFFDSARTMQEIGNLTNSIGTDIRKREYNDLIRQAEIDGSTAGAVFKDGKLQPLVNFDYAKATETYSSGDQKNVLDAYRKSAIRTYVSAASNDIDLAAQTALDNNGNDPDGVRGSFSGFIEGLEDLDPQIKSALMPKAVKAFGVAENRALAQQQKEAKDDSIFQNGEAFQALSVEKGKLIASFDDDEAGNESKLARLREIESEQSQIKESLTLNEVSAQQISKIEDADRTVVAARVGTNYIKKIYAANGAEAAHNAASDIEEQAKLNPDLDEKVLGEIAHQTVSSLISMDALRDRENSKLQKSIFTDLNYKIQTEGLDINNLLLDPRSDFFKLDGSQRTTLLAVSKQSQQEVANVVNSQNQKILIDQRAIIDNPEIHTIDQVRAAGRAISSMRDNGDITSYKDFVDAKMAYRKAAAYYNTGTRNDIASSLYFELNKDTSSFVEAPAYYNSPEVISKLEESGVIGPDSPHYKTRGAYDKAIASYVKAYQDRADGVAAANKAERKARNNIPLSADELNKLVEYKGFDKFRTKSESGQDVLVDIDLLSDDPTIVAGSIDAVSNFSVETSGLLHPDAAEIFSRAPYTMNNADLATRIMGQIVSGIRQKTPGTTKATAVSMFLAGNDISEDTVGFIRSVDQIGIENAMQSYSAQKGPNKNRNVNEYISNNGLDKDAFFNKTFEEALENEKFLTLIQTSISPEAKQMLNQIAAEGGVSNIEGAFIKDPTIKQAVMSIFYDKVSSISAGTPVTHMQDTIRQLGKRLGVQKNPSTCELEFVKHPILKLAQSTVPTAAGQAVVSLSYKDIQNDVRDRIVNSFEDRFDLLNPPTKAQEYMYQMLKDVGVEKLDGTTMHFQANESFGGEPSYSVYVQDKYGRAHLVSNSYTYDFKDSKA
;
A
#
# COMPACT_ATOMS: atom_id res chain seq x y z
N MET A 1 -18.00 123.28 -16.62
CA MET A 1 -17.59 124.35 -17.56
C MET A 1 -16.31 124.98 -17.05
N ALA A 2 -15.23 124.82 -17.80
CA ALA A 2 -14.01 125.63 -17.70
C ALA A 2 -13.35 125.62 -19.08
N PHE A 3 -13.27 126.79 -19.71
CA PHE A 3 -12.72 127.02 -21.05
C PHE A 3 -11.19 126.95 -21.06
N LYS A 4 -10.59 126.51 -22.17
CA LYS A 4 -9.24 126.92 -22.54
C LYS A 4 -9.09 127.16 -24.05
N LYS A 5 -8.30 128.21 -24.31
CA LYS A 5 -8.11 129.03 -25.51
C LYS A 5 -7.61 128.30 -26.76
N THR A 6 -8.12 128.76 -27.90
CA THR A 6 -7.47 128.78 -29.21
C THR A 6 -6.55 130.00 -29.35
N GLY A 7 -5.41 129.83 -30.02
CA GLY A 7 -4.50 130.88 -30.48
C GLY A 7 -3.44 130.20 -31.35
N GLY A 8 -2.95 130.76 -32.46
CA GLY A 8 -3.19 132.04 -33.09
C GLY A 8 -2.55 132.02 -34.48
N ARG A 9 -3.03 132.93 -35.33
CA ARG A 9 -2.55 133.23 -36.68
C ARG A 9 -1.11 133.78 -36.66
N THR A 10 -0.33 133.47 -37.70
CA THR A 10 0.69 134.38 -38.22
C THR A 10 0.40 134.63 -39.69
N SER A 11 -0.10 135.83 -40.00
CA SER A 11 -0.24 136.36 -41.35
C SER A 11 1.16 136.73 -41.86
N PHE A 12 1.63 136.11 -42.95
CA PHE A 12 2.78 136.59 -43.70
C PHE A 12 2.28 137.62 -44.73
N VAL A 13 2.80 138.84 -44.64
CA VAL A 13 2.64 139.86 -45.68
C VAL A 13 3.66 139.56 -46.77
N GLN A 14 3.19 139.31 -47.99
CA GLN A 14 4.02 139.05 -49.16
C GLN A 14 4.51 140.39 -49.74
N PRO A 15 5.82 140.63 -49.89
CA PRO A 15 6.32 141.77 -50.64
C PRO A 15 5.97 141.57 -52.12
N THR A 16 5.34 142.56 -52.74
CA THR A 16 5.05 142.58 -54.18
C THR A 16 6.34 142.43 -54.98
N GLY A 17 6.50 141.31 -55.69
CA GLY A 17 7.61 141.08 -56.63
C GLY A 17 8.26 139.69 -56.64
N MET A 18 7.81 138.71 -55.83
CA MET A 18 8.36 137.35 -55.89
C MET A 18 7.51 136.39 -56.75
N PRO A 19 8.11 135.61 -57.66
CA PRO A 19 7.42 134.63 -58.49
C PRO A 19 6.88 133.47 -57.62
N ASP A 20 5.73 132.94 -58.05
CA ASP A 20 4.95 131.93 -57.34
C ASP A 20 5.74 130.61 -57.12
N LEU A 21 6.15 130.36 -55.88
CA LEU A 21 6.84 129.14 -55.44
C LEU A 21 5.86 128.11 -54.80
N SER A 22 4.54 128.33 -54.88
CA SER A 22 3.52 127.44 -54.29
C SER A 22 3.65 126.00 -54.78
N GLY A 23 3.98 125.79 -56.05
CA GLY A 23 4.21 124.46 -56.62
C GLY A 23 5.36 123.66 -56.01
N PHE A 24 6.40 124.32 -55.48
CA PHE A 24 7.53 123.64 -54.82
C PHE A 24 7.24 123.29 -53.36
N PHE A 25 6.51 124.15 -52.63
CA PHE A 25 6.08 123.86 -51.25
C PHE A 25 5.02 122.75 -51.20
N ASP A 26 4.07 122.75 -52.14
CA ASP A 26 3.08 121.67 -52.26
C ASP A 26 3.74 120.35 -52.66
N SER A 27 4.73 120.36 -53.55
CA SER A 27 5.51 119.16 -53.91
C SER A 27 6.33 118.61 -52.74
N ALA A 28 7.02 119.48 -51.97
CA ALA A 28 7.81 119.07 -50.81
C ALA A 28 6.93 118.53 -49.67
N ARG A 29 5.77 119.15 -49.41
CA ARG A 29 4.79 118.67 -48.42
C ARG A 29 4.16 117.35 -48.85
N THR A 30 3.83 117.19 -50.13
CA THR A 30 3.32 115.92 -50.68
C THR A 30 4.38 114.82 -50.59
N MET A 31 5.66 115.12 -50.87
CA MET A 31 6.77 114.16 -50.68
C MET A 31 6.98 113.79 -49.21
N GLN A 32 6.78 114.72 -48.28
CA GLN A 32 6.92 114.46 -46.84
C GLN A 32 5.71 113.68 -46.28
N GLU A 33 4.49 113.95 -46.77
CA GLU A 33 3.28 113.18 -46.47
C GLU A 33 3.34 111.78 -47.09
N ILE A 34 3.86 111.63 -48.32
CA ILE A 34 4.17 110.32 -48.94
C ILE A 34 5.26 109.60 -48.13
N GLY A 35 6.32 110.28 -47.68
CA GLY A 35 7.38 109.69 -46.86
C GLY A 35 6.88 109.21 -45.49
N ASN A 36 6.00 109.98 -44.83
CA ASN A 36 5.36 109.60 -43.57
C ASN A 36 4.35 108.46 -43.74
N LEU A 37 3.56 108.46 -44.83
CA LEU A 37 2.66 107.37 -45.19
C LEU A 37 3.44 106.08 -45.55
N THR A 38 4.55 106.20 -46.27
CA THR A 38 5.42 105.07 -46.64
C THR A 38 6.10 104.48 -45.41
N ASN A 39 6.56 105.32 -44.47
CA ASN A 39 7.10 104.86 -43.19
C ASN A 39 6.02 104.23 -42.28
N SER A 40 4.81 104.80 -42.21
CA SER A 40 3.71 104.24 -41.40
C SER A 40 3.21 102.91 -41.97
N ILE A 41 3.05 102.82 -43.30
CA ILE A 41 2.72 101.59 -44.03
C ILE A 41 3.83 100.54 -43.81
N GLY A 42 5.11 100.93 -43.90
CA GLY A 42 6.24 100.03 -43.65
C GLY A 42 6.31 99.49 -42.21
N THR A 43 5.99 100.29 -41.20
CA THR A 43 5.90 99.83 -39.80
C THR A 43 4.66 98.96 -39.53
N ASP A 44 3.52 99.25 -40.15
CA ASP A 44 2.30 98.45 -40.01
C ASP A 44 2.40 97.11 -40.73
N ILE A 45 3.10 97.06 -41.87
CA ILE A 45 3.40 95.82 -42.59
C ILE A 45 4.33 94.94 -41.75
N ARG A 46 5.46 95.47 -41.24
CA ARG A 46 6.36 94.69 -40.37
C ARG A 46 5.69 94.19 -39.09
N LYS A 47 4.83 95.00 -38.47
CA LYS A 47 4.09 94.59 -37.27
C LYS A 47 3.04 93.51 -37.58
N ARG A 48 2.39 93.56 -38.75
CA ARG A 48 1.51 92.50 -39.23
C ARG A 48 2.29 91.21 -39.51
N GLU A 49 3.38 91.30 -40.26
CA GLU A 49 4.25 90.16 -40.57
C GLU A 49 4.80 89.50 -39.28
N TYR A 50 5.25 90.27 -38.30
CA TYR A 50 5.67 89.75 -37.00
C TYR A 50 4.53 89.04 -36.25
N ASN A 51 3.35 89.64 -36.19
CA ASN A 51 2.19 89.04 -35.50
C ASN A 51 1.65 87.79 -36.24
N ASP A 52 1.81 87.72 -37.56
CA ASP A 52 1.46 86.56 -38.36
C ASP A 52 2.50 85.45 -38.17
N LEU A 53 3.79 85.77 -38.06
CA LEU A 53 4.85 84.82 -37.71
C LEU A 53 4.68 84.26 -36.30
N ILE A 54 4.30 85.08 -35.31
CA ILE A 54 3.96 84.60 -33.96
C ILE A 54 2.74 83.67 -33.99
N ARG A 55 1.68 84.04 -34.69
CA ARG A 55 0.49 83.17 -34.84
C ARG A 55 0.83 81.87 -35.55
N GLN A 56 1.65 81.91 -36.61
CA GLN A 56 2.09 80.71 -37.30
C GLN A 56 2.98 79.85 -36.40
N ALA A 57 3.86 80.45 -35.60
CA ALA A 57 4.65 79.75 -34.60
C ALA A 57 3.78 79.08 -33.52
N GLU A 58 2.71 79.73 -33.07
CA GLU A 58 1.74 79.13 -32.14
C GLU A 58 0.97 77.95 -32.76
N ILE A 59 0.58 78.06 -34.04
CA ILE A 59 -0.09 76.99 -34.79
C ILE A 59 0.88 75.82 -35.00
N ASP A 60 2.06 76.09 -35.57
CA ASP A 60 3.08 75.08 -35.85
C ASP A 60 3.56 74.41 -34.55
N GLY A 61 3.68 75.19 -33.47
CA GLY A 61 3.98 74.68 -32.14
C GLY A 61 2.87 73.78 -31.61
N SER A 62 1.60 74.16 -31.78
CA SER A 62 0.46 73.31 -31.40
C SER A 62 0.47 71.98 -32.17
N THR A 63 0.77 72.02 -33.47
CA THR A 63 0.84 70.81 -34.31
C THR A 63 2.04 69.93 -33.94
N ALA A 64 3.20 70.53 -33.64
CA ALA A 64 4.41 69.80 -33.25
C ALA A 64 4.32 69.22 -31.83
N GLY A 65 3.54 69.85 -30.94
CA GLY A 65 3.42 69.44 -29.54
C GLY A 65 2.69 68.12 -29.31
N ALA A 66 1.90 67.61 -30.26
CA ALA A 66 1.19 66.34 -30.10
C ALA A 66 1.31 65.46 -31.35
N VAL A 67 2.40 64.70 -31.43
CA VAL A 67 2.65 63.72 -32.48
C VAL A 67 2.44 62.32 -31.92
N PHE A 68 1.56 61.55 -32.54
CA PHE A 68 1.29 60.17 -32.17
C PHE A 68 1.88 59.22 -33.21
N LYS A 69 2.59 58.19 -32.74
CA LYS A 69 3.09 57.09 -33.58
C LYS A 69 2.66 55.78 -32.94
N ASP A 70 2.03 54.91 -33.73
CA ASP A 70 1.46 53.63 -33.27
C ASP A 70 0.52 53.80 -32.05
N GLY A 71 -0.25 54.89 -32.03
CA GLY A 71 -1.16 55.23 -30.94
C GLY A 71 -0.51 55.79 -29.66
N LYS A 72 0.82 55.95 -29.63
CA LYS A 72 1.57 56.48 -28.47
C LYS A 72 2.08 57.89 -28.74
N LEU A 73 1.93 58.77 -27.74
CA LEU A 73 2.46 60.12 -27.77
C LEU A 73 4.01 60.08 -27.82
N GLN A 74 4.61 60.74 -28.81
CA GLN A 74 6.06 60.81 -28.97
C GLN A 74 6.65 61.89 -28.06
N PRO A 75 7.81 61.67 -27.40
CA PRO A 75 8.47 62.66 -26.55
C PRO A 75 8.78 63.96 -27.31
N LEU A 76 8.40 65.10 -26.74
CA LEU A 76 8.74 66.41 -27.29
C LEU A 76 10.17 66.78 -26.87
N VAL A 77 11.14 66.44 -27.72
CA VAL A 77 12.59 66.60 -27.45
C VAL A 77 13.30 67.59 -28.37
N ASN A 78 12.64 68.05 -29.44
CA ASN A 78 13.20 69.02 -30.38
C ASN A 78 12.34 70.29 -30.41
N PHE A 79 12.98 71.44 -30.16
CA PHE A 79 12.36 72.77 -30.20
C PHE A 79 12.88 73.66 -31.32
N ASP A 80 13.63 73.08 -32.27
CA ASP A 80 14.15 73.81 -33.43
C ASP A 80 13.00 74.27 -34.33
N TYR A 81 12.96 75.56 -34.64
CA TYR A 81 11.94 76.15 -35.49
C TYR A 81 12.58 76.98 -36.60
N ALA A 82 12.70 76.37 -37.79
CA ALA A 82 13.42 76.95 -38.93
C ALA A 82 12.90 78.34 -39.35
N LYS A 83 11.58 78.57 -39.29
CA LYS A 83 10.94 79.85 -39.64
C LYS A 83 11.29 81.00 -38.68
N ALA A 84 11.85 80.71 -37.50
CA ALA A 84 12.38 81.77 -36.63
C ALA A 84 13.50 82.55 -37.34
N THR A 85 14.33 81.88 -38.14
CA THR A 85 15.47 82.50 -38.85
C THR A 85 15.08 83.48 -39.96
N GLU A 86 13.80 83.50 -40.37
CA GLU A 86 13.25 84.39 -41.41
C GLU A 86 12.99 85.83 -40.89
N THR A 87 13.15 86.07 -39.58
CA THR A 87 12.97 87.41 -38.98
C THR A 87 14.27 88.23 -38.95
N TYR A 88 14.14 89.54 -39.21
CA TYR A 88 15.25 90.47 -39.42
C TYR A 88 16.01 90.91 -38.14
N SER A 89 15.50 90.64 -36.94
CA SER A 89 16.12 91.05 -35.67
C SER A 89 16.23 89.88 -34.67
N SER A 90 17.35 89.82 -33.93
CA SER A 90 17.60 88.75 -32.94
C SER A 90 16.61 88.73 -31.78
N GLY A 91 15.99 89.86 -31.45
CA GLY A 91 14.92 89.96 -30.45
C GLY A 91 13.62 89.32 -30.93
N ASP A 92 13.24 89.55 -32.18
CA ASP A 92 12.02 88.99 -32.77
C ASP A 92 12.17 87.47 -33.00
N GLN A 93 13.35 87.01 -33.41
CA GLN A 93 13.70 85.59 -33.53
C GLN A 93 13.44 84.83 -32.23
N LYS A 94 13.90 85.39 -31.10
CA LYS A 94 13.72 84.79 -29.78
C LYS A 94 12.25 84.72 -29.38
N ASN A 95 11.49 85.78 -29.61
CA ASN A 95 10.06 85.81 -29.26
C ASN A 95 9.23 84.82 -30.10
N VAL A 96 9.55 84.67 -31.39
CA VAL A 96 8.91 83.68 -32.28
C VAL A 96 9.23 82.25 -31.84
N LEU A 97 10.49 81.97 -31.48
CA LEU A 97 10.91 80.67 -30.94
C LEU A 97 10.25 80.37 -29.58
N ASP A 98 10.18 81.35 -28.69
CA ASP A 98 9.53 81.22 -27.38
C ASP A 98 8.01 80.97 -27.52
N ALA A 99 7.34 81.63 -28.48
CA ALA A 99 5.93 81.39 -28.79
C ALA A 99 5.67 79.97 -29.32
N TYR A 100 6.52 79.49 -30.24
CA TYR A 100 6.51 78.11 -30.73
C TYR A 100 6.69 77.11 -29.58
N ARG A 101 7.76 77.26 -28.79
CA ARG A 101 8.10 76.36 -27.68
C ARG A 101 6.99 76.32 -26.64
N LYS A 102 6.44 77.48 -26.24
CA LYS A 102 5.36 77.56 -25.27
C LYS A 102 4.08 76.87 -25.76
N SER A 103 3.77 77.02 -27.04
CA SER A 103 2.62 76.36 -27.67
C SER A 103 2.81 74.84 -27.75
N ALA A 104 4.00 74.38 -28.17
CA ALA A 104 4.35 72.97 -28.25
C ALA A 104 4.31 72.27 -26.88
N ILE A 105 4.93 72.88 -25.85
CA ILE A 105 4.89 72.37 -24.47
C ILE A 105 3.45 72.29 -23.96
N ARG A 106 2.63 73.32 -24.18
CA ARG A 106 1.24 73.35 -23.72
C ARG A 106 0.43 72.20 -24.32
N THR A 107 0.57 71.97 -25.62
CA THR A 107 -0.17 70.92 -26.32
C THR A 107 0.32 69.52 -25.91
N TYR A 108 1.63 69.33 -25.77
CA TYR A 108 2.21 68.08 -25.26
C TYR A 108 1.72 67.75 -23.85
N VAL A 109 1.79 68.72 -22.93
CA VAL A 109 1.34 68.55 -21.53
C VAL A 109 -0.14 68.18 -21.48
N SER A 110 -0.97 68.74 -22.37
CA SER A 110 -2.39 68.39 -22.44
C SER A 110 -2.60 66.95 -22.91
N ALA A 111 -1.87 66.50 -23.92
CA ALA A 111 -1.96 65.13 -24.44
C ALA A 111 -1.45 64.10 -23.41
N ALA A 112 -0.27 64.35 -22.84
CA ALA A 112 0.33 63.48 -21.82
C ALA A 112 -0.49 63.41 -20.51
N SER A 113 -1.38 64.38 -20.25
CA SER A 113 -2.28 64.30 -19.09
C SER A 113 -3.29 63.16 -19.20
N ASN A 114 -3.77 62.87 -20.41
CA ASN A 114 -4.67 61.74 -20.63
C ASN A 114 -3.95 60.40 -20.45
N ASP A 115 -2.69 60.32 -20.87
CA ASP A 115 -1.84 59.14 -20.69
C ASP A 115 -1.54 58.89 -19.20
N ILE A 116 -1.35 59.97 -18.42
CA ILE A 116 -1.22 59.91 -16.95
C ILE A 116 -2.47 59.29 -16.31
N ASP A 117 -3.66 59.78 -16.67
CA ASP A 117 -4.91 59.28 -16.09
C ASP A 117 -5.14 57.81 -16.47
N LEU A 118 -4.81 57.42 -17.71
CA LEU A 118 -4.88 56.04 -18.17
C LEU A 118 -3.87 55.13 -17.45
N ALA A 119 -2.64 55.61 -17.25
CA ALA A 119 -1.61 54.87 -16.52
C ALA A 119 -2.00 54.67 -15.04
N ALA A 120 -2.55 55.69 -14.39
CA ALA A 120 -3.05 55.60 -13.03
C ALA A 120 -4.24 54.62 -12.91
N GLN A 121 -5.16 54.64 -13.87
CA GLN A 121 -6.27 53.69 -13.91
C GLN A 121 -5.77 52.26 -14.17
N THR A 122 -4.82 52.07 -15.08
CA THR A 122 -4.21 50.75 -15.34
C THR A 122 -3.49 50.22 -14.10
N ALA A 123 -2.80 51.10 -13.37
CA ALA A 123 -2.17 50.75 -12.10
C ALA A 123 -3.21 50.31 -11.05
N LEU A 124 -4.36 50.99 -10.96
CA LEU A 124 -5.48 50.57 -10.11
C LEU A 124 -6.07 49.23 -10.57
N ASP A 125 -6.31 49.05 -11.86
CA ASP A 125 -6.91 47.83 -12.39
C ASP A 125 -6.02 46.60 -12.13
N ASN A 126 -4.69 46.78 -12.19
CA ASN A 126 -3.71 45.73 -11.88
C ASN A 126 -3.49 45.53 -10.37
N ASN A 127 -3.78 46.52 -9.54
CA ASN A 127 -3.51 46.52 -8.09
C ASN A 127 -4.75 46.98 -7.30
N GLY A 128 -5.89 46.34 -7.57
CA GLY A 128 -7.22 46.81 -7.14
C GLY A 128 -7.42 46.96 -5.63
N ASN A 129 -6.66 46.22 -4.82
CA ASN A 129 -6.66 46.25 -3.35
C ASN A 129 -5.25 46.46 -2.77
N ASP A 130 -4.26 46.81 -3.59
CA ASP A 130 -2.86 46.95 -3.18
C ASP A 130 -2.38 48.40 -3.43
N PRO A 131 -2.50 49.29 -2.42
CA PRO A 131 -2.04 50.68 -2.54
C PRO A 131 -0.52 50.78 -2.74
N ASP A 132 0.27 49.81 -2.26
CA ASP A 132 1.72 49.81 -2.43
C ASP A 132 2.10 49.45 -3.88
N GLY A 133 1.37 48.53 -4.51
CA GLY A 133 1.47 48.23 -5.95
C GLY A 133 1.16 49.43 -6.85
N VAL A 134 0.15 50.23 -6.50
CA VAL A 134 -0.13 51.51 -7.18
C VAL A 134 1.01 52.51 -6.99
N ARG A 135 1.59 52.60 -5.78
CA ARG A 135 2.73 53.48 -5.47
C ARG A 135 4.01 53.07 -6.21
N GLY A 136 4.24 51.77 -6.36
CA GLY A 136 5.31 51.23 -7.20
C GLY A 136 5.14 51.61 -8.68
N SER A 137 3.93 51.50 -9.21
CA SER A 137 3.59 51.89 -10.58
C SER A 137 3.77 53.40 -10.82
N PHE A 138 3.43 54.23 -9.83
CA PHE A 138 3.71 55.67 -9.87
C PHE A 138 5.20 55.96 -9.97
N SER A 139 6.03 55.28 -9.19
CA SER A 139 7.50 55.47 -9.20
C SER A 139 8.09 55.15 -10.57
N GLY A 140 7.69 54.02 -11.16
CA GLY A 140 8.12 53.65 -12.53
C GLY A 140 7.63 54.62 -13.60
N PHE A 141 6.43 55.20 -13.43
CA PHE A 141 5.93 56.26 -14.32
C PHE A 141 6.80 57.53 -14.25
N ILE A 142 7.24 57.93 -13.05
CA ILE A 142 8.09 59.11 -12.86
C ILE A 142 9.49 58.92 -13.46
N GLU A 143 10.07 57.73 -13.35
CA GLU A 143 11.35 57.39 -13.98
C GLU A 143 11.28 57.56 -15.52
N GLY A 144 10.14 57.20 -16.13
CA GLY A 144 9.90 57.41 -17.56
C GLY A 144 9.80 58.89 -18.00
N LEU A 145 9.71 59.84 -17.05
CA LEU A 145 9.68 61.28 -17.34
C LEU A 145 11.05 61.95 -17.24
N GLU A 146 12.13 61.22 -16.92
CA GLU A 146 13.46 61.82 -16.70
C GLU A 146 14.09 62.42 -17.96
N ASP A 147 13.84 61.84 -19.13
CA ASP A 147 14.42 62.26 -20.41
C ASP A 147 13.70 63.45 -21.06
N LEU A 148 12.64 63.98 -20.42
CA LEU A 148 11.86 65.11 -20.95
C LEU A 148 12.47 66.47 -20.58
N ASP A 149 12.15 67.49 -21.38
CA ASP A 149 12.52 68.88 -21.09
C ASP A 149 12.06 69.28 -19.67
N PRO A 150 12.90 69.96 -18.86
CA PRO A 150 12.57 70.30 -17.47
C PRO A 150 11.25 71.07 -17.30
N GLN A 151 10.87 71.91 -18.27
CA GLN A 151 9.60 72.65 -18.22
C GLN A 151 8.40 71.71 -18.41
N ILE A 152 8.52 70.71 -19.28
CA ILE A 152 7.48 69.67 -19.48
C ILE A 152 7.34 68.83 -18.20
N LYS A 153 8.46 68.34 -17.64
CA LYS A 153 8.49 67.55 -16.41
C LYS A 153 7.83 68.29 -15.25
N SER A 154 8.16 69.58 -15.08
CA SER A 154 7.58 70.43 -14.03
C SER A 154 6.06 70.62 -14.16
N ALA A 155 5.54 70.57 -15.39
CA ALA A 155 4.11 70.73 -15.66
C ALA A 155 3.31 69.40 -15.54
N LEU A 156 3.95 68.25 -15.78
CA LEU A 156 3.31 66.93 -15.69
C LEU A 156 3.32 66.33 -14.28
N MET A 157 4.38 66.57 -13.51
CA MET A 157 4.56 65.98 -12.18
C MET A 157 3.35 66.19 -11.24
N PRO A 158 2.78 67.41 -11.07
CA PRO A 158 1.64 67.60 -10.18
C PRO A 158 0.37 66.87 -10.65
N LYS A 159 0.22 66.62 -11.96
CA LYS A 159 -0.91 65.87 -12.51
C LYS A 159 -0.76 64.37 -12.25
N ALA A 160 0.44 63.84 -12.43
CA ALA A 160 0.76 62.44 -12.11
C ALA A 160 0.53 62.13 -10.64
N VAL A 161 1.05 62.96 -9.72
CA VAL A 161 0.83 62.80 -8.27
C VAL A 161 -0.67 62.75 -7.93
N LYS A 162 -1.47 63.64 -8.53
CA LYS A 162 -2.92 63.67 -8.28
C LYS A 162 -3.62 62.41 -8.80
N ALA A 163 -3.35 61.99 -10.03
CA ALA A 163 -4.02 60.85 -10.65
C ALA A 163 -3.69 59.54 -9.90
N PHE A 164 -2.42 59.29 -9.63
CA PHE A 164 -1.99 58.10 -8.88
C PHE A 164 -2.42 58.15 -7.41
N GLY A 165 -2.49 59.32 -6.78
CA GLY A 165 -3.03 59.46 -5.42
C GLY A 165 -4.54 59.14 -5.33
N VAL A 166 -5.33 59.42 -6.39
CA VAL A 166 -6.74 58.98 -6.44
C VAL A 166 -6.83 57.46 -6.60
N ALA A 167 -5.99 56.86 -7.44
CA ALA A 167 -5.91 55.42 -7.61
C ALA A 167 -5.52 54.71 -6.30
N GLU A 168 -4.48 55.17 -5.61
CA GLU A 168 -4.02 54.63 -4.32
C GLU A 168 -5.12 54.66 -3.25
N ASN A 169 -5.85 55.78 -3.13
CA ASN A 169 -6.96 55.89 -2.17
C ASN A 169 -8.12 54.92 -2.50
N ARG A 170 -8.37 54.65 -3.78
CA ARG A 170 -9.38 53.66 -4.19
C ARG A 170 -8.93 52.23 -3.85
N ALA A 171 -7.66 51.90 -4.08
CA ALA A 171 -7.10 50.61 -3.70
C ALA A 171 -7.13 50.39 -2.18
N LEU A 172 -6.79 51.42 -1.39
CA LEU A 172 -6.88 51.38 0.08
C LEU A 172 -8.32 51.16 0.57
N ALA A 173 -9.31 51.83 -0.03
CA ALA A 173 -10.71 51.65 0.33
C ALA A 173 -11.20 50.22 0.03
N GLN A 174 -10.75 49.64 -1.09
CA GLN A 174 -11.07 48.26 -1.44
C GLN A 174 -10.40 47.25 -0.48
N GLN A 175 -9.13 47.47 -0.12
CA GLN A 175 -8.42 46.67 0.88
C GLN A 175 -9.13 46.65 2.24
N GLN A 176 -9.58 47.82 2.71
CA GLN A 176 -10.32 47.94 3.97
C GLN A 176 -11.67 47.20 3.92
N LYS A 177 -12.36 47.27 2.79
CA LYS A 177 -13.63 46.56 2.58
C LYS A 177 -13.43 45.05 2.63
N GLU A 178 -12.45 44.52 1.91
CA GLU A 178 -12.15 43.08 1.89
C GLU A 178 -11.73 42.57 3.28
N ALA A 179 -10.86 43.30 3.99
CA ALA A 179 -10.47 42.93 5.35
C ALA A 179 -11.67 42.89 6.33
N LYS A 180 -12.63 43.80 6.15
CA LYS A 180 -13.88 43.82 6.92
C LYS A 180 -14.76 42.62 6.59
N ASP A 181 -14.97 42.32 5.31
CA ASP A 181 -15.77 41.19 4.84
C ASP A 181 -15.16 39.85 5.33
N ASP A 182 -13.83 39.69 5.25
CA ASP A 182 -13.10 38.53 5.78
C ASP A 182 -13.25 38.40 7.30
N SER A 183 -13.13 39.51 8.03
CA SER A 183 -13.32 39.51 9.49
C SER A 183 -14.74 39.13 9.89
N ILE A 184 -15.76 39.57 9.14
CA ILE A 184 -17.16 39.15 9.36
C ILE A 184 -17.32 37.65 9.13
N PHE A 185 -16.74 37.13 8.04
CA PHE A 185 -16.81 35.70 7.71
C PHE A 185 -16.15 34.83 8.79
N GLN A 186 -14.90 35.13 9.17
CA GLN A 186 -14.14 34.38 10.17
C GLN A 186 -14.83 34.39 11.54
N ASN A 187 -15.34 35.55 11.97
CA ASN A 187 -16.10 35.68 13.20
C ASN A 187 -17.39 34.87 13.17
N GLY A 188 -18.08 34.82 12.02
CA GLY A 188 -19.26 33.97 11.82
C GLY A 188 -18.95 32.48 11.97
N GLU A 189 -17.88 32.00 11.33
CA GLU A 189 -17.44 30.59 11.44
C GLU A 189 -17.02 30.24 12.87
N ALA A 190 -16.24 31.11 13.52
CA ALA A 190 -15.83 30.91 14.91
C ALA A 190 -17.03 30.84 15.86
N PHE A 191 -18.03 31.72 15.68
CA PHE A 191 -19.25 31.70 16.47
C PHE A 191 -20.00 30.37 16.32
N GLN A 192 -20.16 29.89 15.09
CA GLN A 192 -20.84 28.62 14.82
C GLN A 192 -20.08 27.41 15.39
N ALA A 193 -18.74 27.42 15.33
CA ALA A 193 -17.92 26.37 15.93
C ALA A 193 -18.09 26.32 17.47
N LEU A 194 -18.13 27.49 18.11
CA LEU A 194 -18.39 27.63 19.54
C LEU A 194 -19.81 27.18 19.91
N SER A 195 -20.83 27.48 19.09
CA SER A 195 -22.19 26.97 19.25
C SER A 195 -22.25 25.44 19.24
N VAL A 196 -21.48 24.81 18.34
CA VAL A 196 -21.38 23.36 18.25
C VAL A 196 -20.71 22.76 19.49
N GLU A 197 -19.63 23.37 19.97
CA GLU A 197 -18.93 22.94 21.18
C GLU A 197 -19.84 23.08 22.42
N LYS A 198 -20.50 24.24 22.56
CA LYS A 198 -21.50 24.53 23.59
C LYS A 198 -22.58 23.45 23.65
N GLY A 199 -23.18 23.12 22.50
CA GLY A 199 -24.21 22.08 22.41
C GLY A 199 -23.71 20.69 22.81
N LYS A 200 -22.45 20.33 22.48
CA LYS A 200 -21.85 19.05 22.90
C LYS A 200 -21.61 18.99 24.40
N LEU A 201 -21.08 20.06 24.99
CA LEU A 201 -20.82 20.15 26.43
C LEU A 201 -22.13 20.01 27.22
N ILE A 202 -23.17 20.76 26.82
CA ILE A 202 -24.47 20.69 27.47
C ILE A 202 -25.08 19.29 27.34
N ALA A 203 -25.01 18.68 26.16
CA ALA A 203 -25.53 17.33 25.94
C ALA A 203 -24.76 16.23 26.72
N SER A 204 -23.59 16.55 27.26
CA SER A 204 -22.72 15.63 28.01
C SER A 204 -22.86 15.75 29.53
N PHE A 205 -23.75 16.62 30.03
CA PHE A 205 -24.04 16.70 31.46
C PHE A 205 -24.67 15.39 31.96
N ASP A 206 -24.12 14.89 33.05
CA ASP A 206 -24.54 13.73 33.83
C ASP A 206 -25.14 14.19 35.18
N ASP A 207 -25.76 13.29 35.94
CA ASP A 207 -26.41 13.62 37.23
C ASP A 207 -25.42 13.98 38.35
N ASP A 208 -24.11 13.82 38.12
CA ASP A 208 -23.05 14.15 39.08
C ASP A 208 -22.61 15.62 38.95
N GLU A 209 -23.13 16.47 39.83
CA GLU A 209 -22.80 17.91 39.87
C GLU A 209 -21.29 18.19 40.04
N ALA A 210 -20.55 17.34 40.76
CA ALA A 210 -19.11 17.53 41.00
C ALA A 210 -18.29 17.22 39.74
N GLY A 211 -18.68 16.21 38.96
CA GLY A 211 -18.05 15.85 37.69
C GLY A 211 -18.28 16.88 36.57
N ASN A 212 -19.23 17.81 36.77
CA ASN A 212 -19.68 18.78 35.78
C ASN A 212 -19.05 20.17 35.92
N GLU A 213 -18.30 20.44 36.98
CA GLU A 213 -17.75 21.77 37.28
C GLU A 213 -16.78 22.26 36.19
N SER A 214 -15.94 21.38 35.64
CA SER A 214 -15.04 21.68 34.52
C SER A 214 -15.79 21.99 33.22
N LYS A 215 -16.90 21.29 32.95
CA LYS A 215 -17.77 21.53 31.78
C LYS A 215 -18.47 22.88 31.90
N LEU A 216 -18.92 23.24 33.11
CA LEU A 216 -19.51 24.56 33.40
C LEU A 216 -18.49 25.69 33.25
N ALA A 217 -17.23 25.48 33.64
CA ALA A 217 -16.17 26.46 33.44
C ALA A 217 -15.92 26.73 31.94
N ARG A 218 -15.81 25.68 31.11
CA ARG A 218 -15.66 25.84 29.66
C ARG A 218 -16.88 26.49 29.02
N LEU A 219 -18.09 26.19 29.49
CA LEU A 219 -19.30 26.85 29.00
C LEU A 219 -19.28 28.36 29.21
N ARG A 220 -18.85 28.83 30.39
CA ARG A 220 -18.70 30.27 30.67
C ARG A 220 -17.64 30.92 29.79
N GLU A 221 -16.55 30.20 29.52
CA GLU A 221 -15.50 30.67 28.61
C GLU A 221 -16.04 30.83 27.19
N ILE A 222 -16.75 29.83 26.66
CA ILE A 222 -17.40 29.88 25.35
C ILE A 222 -18.38 31.06 25.25
N GLU A 223 -19.18 31.32 26.29
CA GLU A 223 -20.10 32.47 26.31
C GLU A 223 -19.38 33.82 26.31
N SER A 224 -18.23 33.90 26.96
CA SER A 224 -17.36 35.07 26.90
C SER A 224 -16.75 35.25 25.50
N GLU A 225 -16.24 34.19 24.88
CA GLU A 225 -15.69 34.21 23.51
C GLU A 225 -16.78 34.61 22.48
N GLN A 226 -17.97 34.03 22.57
CA GLN A 226 -19.12 34.40 21.74
C GLN A 226 -19.50 35.89 21.92
N SER A 227 -19.39 36.44 23.14
CA SER A 227 -19.65 37.85 23.39
C SER A 227 -18.61 38.76 22.75
N GLN A 228 -17.32 38.39 22.82
CA GLN A 228 -16.24 39.13 22.14
C GLN A 228 -16.40 39.11 20.62
N ILE A 229 -16.82 37.98 20.05
CA ILE A 229 -17.11 37.88 18.61
C ILE A 229 -18.24 38.83 18.21
N LYS A 230 -19.32 38.91 19.01
CA LYS A 230 -20.44 39.84 18.75
C LYS A 230 -19.99 41.31 18.80
N GLU A 231 -19.12 41.67 19.73
CA GLU A 231 -18.51 43.00 19.79
C GLU A 231 -17.69 43.27 18.51
N SER A 232 -16.89 42.31 18.06
CA SER A 232 -16.13 42.42 16.80
C SER A 232 -17.03 42.58 15.57
N LEU A 233 -18.15 41.84 15.49
CA LEU A 233 -19.12 41.97 14.40
C LEU A 233 -19.81 43.35 14.42
N THR A 234 -20.09 43.87 15.60
CA THR A 234 -20.66 45.22 15.77
C THR A 234 -19.67 46.30 15.34
N LEU A 235 -18.38 46.16 15.67
CA LEU A 235 -17.30 47.05 15.22
C LEU A 235 -17.13 47.02 13.70
N ASN A 236 -17.38 45.86 13.07
CA ASN A 236 -17.45 45.69 11.62
C ASN A 236 -18.83 46.05 11.03
N GLU A 237 -19.63 46.89 11.70
CA GLU A 237 -20.90 47.44 11.22
C GLU A 237 -21.95 46.40 10.78
N VAL A 238 -21.90 45.17 11.32
CA VAL A 238 -22.96 44.18 11.13
C VAL A 238 -24.21 44.62 11.88
N SER A 239 -25.38 44.52 11.25
CA SER A 239 -26.63 45.00 11.87
C SER A 239 -27.03 44.16 13.08
N ALA A 240 -27.66 44.79 14.08
CA ALA A 240 -28.19 44.10 15.26
C ALA A 240 -29.18 42.96 14.89
N GLN A 241 -29.93 43.12 13.79
CA GLN A 241 -30.83 42.08 13.29
C GLN A 241 -30.07 40.85 12.77
N GLN A 242 -28.93 41.04 12.10
CA GLN A 242 -28.09 39.93 11.64
C GLN A 242 -27.41 39.22 12.82
N ILE A 243 -26.97 39.97 13.83
CA ILE A 243 -26.41 39.40 15.07
C ILE A 243 -27.47 38.59 15.82
N SER A 244 -28.70 39.08 15.93
CA SER A 244 -29.82 38.33 16.53
C SER A 244 -30.08 37.00 15.81
N LYS A 245 -30.04 36.98 14.48
CA LYS A 245 -30.19 35.73 13.70
C LYS A 245 -29.08 34.71 13.98
N ILE A 246 -27.86 35.18 14.25
CA ILE A 246 -26.73 34.32 14.64
C ILE A 246 -26.98 33.72 16.04
N GLU A 247 -27.57 34.48 16.96
CA GLU A 247 -27.96 33.99 18.29
C GLU A 247 -29.11 32.97 18.23
N ASP A 248 -30.12 33.19 17.40
CA ASP A 248 -31.24 32.25 17.22
C ASP A 248 -30.74 30.94 16.59
N ALA A 249 -29.79 31.03 15.65
CA ALA A 249 -29.12 29.87 15.06
C ALA A 249 -28.28 29.10 16.10
N ASP A 250 -27.57 29.78 17.01
CA ASP A 250 -26.84 29.14 18.12
C ASP A 250 -27.77 28.33 19.02
N ARG A 251 -28.88 28.93 19.46
CA ARG A 251 -29.89 28.26 20.30
C ARG A 251 -30.46 27.02 19.61
N THR A 252 -30.74 27.13 18.31
CA THR A 252 -31.23 26.01 17.50
C THR A 252 -30.18 24.89 17.39
N VAL A 253 -28.91 25.22 17.13
CA VAL A 253 -27.81 24.23 17.06
C VAL A 253 -27.59 23.52 18.40
N VAL A 254 -27.62 24.27 19.50
CA VAL A 254 -27.49 23.72 20.86
C VAL A 254 -28.66 22.79 21.16
N ALA A 255 -29.91 23.24 20.93
CA ALA A 255 -31.11 22.44 21.14
C ALA A 255 -31.12 21.16 20.30
N ALA A 256 -30.69 21.23 19.03
CA ALA A 256 -30.62 20.08 18.13
C ALA A 256 -29.69 18.99 18.67
N ARG A 257 -28.53 19.39 19.22
CA ARG A 257 -27.55 18.45 19.77
C ARG A 257 -28.01 17.81 21.06
N VAL A 258 -28.60 18.60 21.97
CA VAL A 258 -29.18 18.09 23.22
C VAL A 258 -30.33 17.12 22.91
N GLY A 259 -31.24 17.51 22.01
CA GLY A 259 -32.35 16.67 21.54
C GLY A 259 -31.88 15.36 20.89
N THR A 260 -30.87 15.41 20.02
CA THR A 260 -30.25 14.22 19.42
C THR A 260 -29.75 13.24 20.48
N ASN A 261 -29.09 13.74 21.54
CA ASN A 261 -28.54 12.89 22.59
C ASN A 261 -29.64 12.29 23.48
N TYR A 262 -30.68 13.07 23.76
CA TYR A 262 -31.88 12.59 24.44
C TYR A 262 -32.56 11.46 23.66
N ILE A 263 -32.77 11.63 22.35
CA ILE A 263 -33.34 10.60 21.47
C ILE A 263 -32.50 9.33 21.49
N LYS A 264 -31.17 9.43 21.43
CA LYS A 264 -30.27 8.27 21.53
C LYS A 264 -30.42 7.53 22.86
N LYS A 265 -30.52 8.25 23.98
CA LYS A 265 -30.74 7.66 25.31
C LYS A 265 -32.10 6.93 25.38
N ILE A 266 -33.17 7.56 24.88
CA ILE A 266 -34.51 6.95 24.85
C ILE A 266 -34.55 5.73 23.93
N TYR A 267 -33.94 5.80 22.74
CA TYR A 267 -33.86 4.67 21.82
C TYR A 267 -33.15 3.47 22.45
N ALA A 268 -32.03 3.71 23.12
CA ALA A 268 -31.26 2.65 23.79
C ALA A 268 -32.02 2.01 24.97
N ALA A 269 -32.81 2.80 25.70
CA ALA A 269 -33.55 2.31 26.87
C ALA A 269 -34.90 1.66 26.53
N ASN A 270 -35.65 2.25 25.60
CA ASN A 270 -37.08 2.00 25.40
C ASN A 270 -37.44 1.62 23.95
N GLY A 271 -36.46 1.60 23.03
CA GLY A 271 -36.66 1.21 21.63
C GLY A 271 -37.21 2.30 20.72
N ALA A 272 -37.44 1.92 19.46
CA ALA A 272 -37.72 2.84 18.35
C ALA A 272 -39.02 3.66 18.52
N GLU A 273 -40.09 3.05 19.05
CA GLU A 273 -41.39 3.71 19.22
C GLU A 273 -41.31 4.86 20.23
N ALA A 274 -40.66 4.62 21.38
CA ALA A 274 -40.43 5.66 22.38
C ALA A 274 -39.53 6.79 21.87
N ALA A 275 -38.53 6.46 21.03
CA ALA A 275 -37.64 7.45 20.43
C ALA A 275 -38.36 8.33 19.40
N HIS A 276 -39.29 7.77 18.61
CA HIS A 276 -40.15 8.55 17.71
C HIS A 276 -41.07 9.50 18.48
N ASN A 277 -41.66 9.05 19.60
CA ASN A 277 -42.48 9.91 20.45
C ASN A 277 -41.64 11.05 21.04
N ALA A 278 -40.43 10.75 21.54
CA ALA A 278 -39.49 11.75 22.03
C ALA A 278 -39.06 12.77 20.96
N ALA A 279 -38.91 12.34 19.70
CA ALA A 279 -38.63 13.25 18.58
C ALA A 279 -39.81 14.19 18.30
N SER A 280 -41.04 13.67 18.32
CA SER A 280 -42.26 14.47 18.18
C SER A 280 -42.44 15.47 19.33
N ASP A 281 -42.10 15.08 20.56
CA ASP A 281 -42.15 15.97 21.73
C ASP A 281 -41.15 17.14 21.60
N ILE A 282 -39.95 16.88 21.05
CA ILE A 282 -38.95 17.94 20.79
C ILE A 282 -39.46 18.92 19.73
N GLU A 283 -40.09 18.41 18.67
CA GLU A 283 -40.69 19.23 17.61
C GLU A 283 -41.82 20.12 18.16
N GLU A 284 -42.70 19.55 18.98
CA GLU A 284 -43.80 20.29 19.62
C GLU A 284 -43.29 21.36 20.61
N GLN A 285 -42.24 21.06 21.38
CA GLN A 285 -41.60 22.04 22.26
C GLN A 285 -40.90 23.16 21.50
N ALA A 286 -40.26 22.85 20.37
CA ALA A 286 -39.62 23.85 19.52
C ALA A 286 -40.65 24.84 18.93
N LYS A 287 -41.81 24.33 18.53
CA LYS A 287 -42.92 25.14 18.02
C LYS A 287 -43.43 26.21 19.00
N LEU A 288 -43.35 25.92 20.30
CA LEU A 288 -43.78 26.82 21.36
C LEU A 288 -42.75 27.92 21.67
N ASN A 289 -41.54 27.85 21.09
CA ASN A 289 -40.45 28.79 21.32
C ASN A 289 -40.10 29.58 20.04
N PRO A 290 -40.37 30.90 19.99
CA PRO A 290 -40.13 31.72 18.79
C PRO A 290 -38.64 31.87 18.43
N ASP A 291 -37.72 31.55 19.35
CA ASP A 291 -36.28 31.70 19.17
C ASP A 291 -35.60 30.41 18.64
N LEU A 292 -36.40 29.38 18.31
CA LEU A 292 -35.94 28.09 17.78
C LEU A 292 -36.55 27.80 16.41
N ASP A 293 -35.77 27.19 15.52
CA ASP A 293 -36.30 26.70 14.24
C ASP A 293 -36.94 25.30 14.43
N GLU A 294 -38.27 25.28 14.58
CA GLU A 294 -39.10 24.05 14.69
C GLU A 294 -38.77 23.04 13.59
N LYS A 295 -38.64 23.50 12.35
CA LYS A 295 -38.46 22.63 11.19
C LYS A 295 -37.10 21.95 11.23
N VAL A 296 -36.04 22.71 11.51
CA VAL A 296 -34.68 22.18 11.61
C VAL A 296 -34.56 21.19 12.78
N LEU A 297 -35.16 21.49 13.94
CA LEU A 297 -35.14 20.61 15.11
C LEU A 297 -35.92 19.31 14.88
N GLY A 298 -37.13 19.40 14.32
CA GLY A 298 -37.95 18.25 13.97
C GLY A 298 -37.26 17.33 12.95
N GLU A 299 -36.72 17.90 11.87
CA GLU A 299 -35.99 17.13 10.85
C GLU A 299 -34.79 16.38 11.45
N ILE A 300 -33.96 17.05 12.27
CA ILE A 300 -32.79 16.42 12.91
C ILE A 300 -33.22 15.32 13.89
N ALA A 301 -34.29 15.55 14.67
CA ALA A 301 -34.81 14.59 15.63
C ALA A 301 -35.28 13.29 14.95
N HIS A 302 -36.16 13.39 13.95
CA HIS A 302 -36.69 12.23 13.22
C HIS A 302 -35.63 11.53 12.36
N GLN A 303 -34.68 12.28 11.79
CA GLN A 303 -33.55 11.70 11.07
C GLN A 303 -32.62 10.90 12.00
N THR A 304 -32.46 11.34 13.24
CA THR A 304 -31.69 10.60 14.26
C THR A 304 -32.35 9.25 14.55
N VAL A 305 -33.66 9.21 14.77
CA VAL A 305 -34.39 7.95 14.99
C VAL A 305 -34.27 7.03 13.79
N SER A 306 -34.47 7.56 12.58
CA SER A 306 -34.35 6.79 11.33
C SER A 306 -32.95 6.19 11.14
N SER A 307 -31.90 6.97 11.46
CA SER A 307 -30.52 6.48 11.44
C SER A 307 -30.32 5.33 12.43
N LEU A 308 -30.81 5.45 13.67
CA LEU A 308 -30.68 4.39 14.68
C LEU A 308 -31.37 3.09 14.25
N ILE A 309 -32.58 3.18 13.68
CA ILE A 309 -33.30 2.02 13.12
C ILE A 309 -32.50 1.36 11.98
N SER A 310 -31.97 2.16 11.06
CA SER A 310 -31.14 1.64 9.97
C SER A 310 -29.84 1.00 10.45
N MET A 311 -29.21 1.54 11.49
CA MET A 311 -28.01 0.98 12.11
C MET A 311 -28.30 -0.38 12.77
N ASP A 312 -29.43 -0.54 13.44
CA ASP A 312 -29.85 -1.83 14.00
C ASP A 312 -30.12 -2.86 12.89
N ALA A 313 -30.82 -2.46 11.83
CA ALA A 313 -31.05 -3.34 10.68
C ALA A 313 -29.75 -3.76 9.98
N LEU A 314 -28.77 -2.86 9.89
CA LEU A 314 -27.43 -3.18 9.38
C LEU A 314 -26.70 -4.15 10.31
N ARG A 315 -26.74 -3.91 11.63
CA ARG A 315 -26.14 -4.80 12.63
C ARG A 315 -26.73 -6.20 12.56
N ASP A 316 -28.04 -6.34 12.42
CA ASP A 316 -28.71 -7.64 12.30
C ASP A 316 -28.34 -8.35 10.99
N ARG A 317 -28.19 -7.59 9.90
CA ARG A 317 -27.72 -8.12 8.61
C ARG A 317 -26.26 -8.56 8.66
N GLU A 318 -25.40 -7.81 9.33
CA GLU A 318 -24.00 -8.17 9.57
C GLU A 318 -23.88 -9.40 10.46
N ASN A 319 -24.63 -9.47 11.56
CA ASN A 319 -24.70 -10.64 12.42
C ASN A 319 -25.16 -11.88 11.66
N SER A 320 -26.18 -11.76 10.79
CA SER A 320 -26.66 -12.87 9.96
C SER A 320 -25.62 -13.32 8.93
N LYS A 321 -24.90 -12.38 8.30
CA LYS A 321 -23.79 -12.69 7.39
C LYS A 321 -22.64 -13.37 8.13
N LEU A 322 -22.28 -12.86 9.31
CA LEU A 322 -21.24 -13.42 10.16
C LEU A 322 -21.58 -14.85 10.60
N GLN A 323 -22.81 -15.09 11.09
CA GLN A 323 -23.28 -16.42 11.45
C GLN A 323 -23.26 -17.38 10.26
N LYS A 324 -23.71 -16.94 9.08
CA LYS A 324 -23.64 -17.75 7.86
C LYS A 324 -22.20 -18.05 7.45
N SER A 325 -21.30 -17.09 7.58
CA SER A 325 -19.86 -17.26 7.31
C SER A 325 -19.25 -18.28 8.27
N ILE A 326 -19.48 -18.11 9.58
CA ILE A 326 -19.02 -19.04 10.62
C ILE A 326 -19.58 -20.45 10.38
N PHE A 327 -20.88 -20.57 10.09
CA PHE A 327 -21.49 -21.88 9.83
C PHE A 327 -20.90 -22.56 8.60
N THR A 328 -20.70 -21.81 7.51
CA THR A 328 -20.13 -22.35 6.27
C THR A 328 -18.69 -22.76 6.46
N ASP A 329 -17.89 -21.93 7.14
CA ASP A 329 -16.52 -22.23 7.53
C ASP A 329 -16.48 -23.50 8.39
N LEU A 330 -17.14 -23.52 9.55
CA LEU A 330 -17.16 -24.69 10.43
C LEU A 330 -17.67 -25.95 9.71
N ASN A 331 -18.70 -25.87 8.87
CA ASN A 331 -19.20 -27.01 8.12
C ASN A 331 -18.15 -27.54 7.11
N TYR A 332 -17.46 -26.64 6.40
CA TYR A 332 -16.36 -26.99 5.51
C TYR A 332 -15.21 -27.65 6.29
N LYS A 333 -14.82 -27.06 7.42
CA LYS A 333 -13.77 -27.60 8.30
C LYS A 333 -14.10 -28.98 8.85
N ILE A 334 -15.35 -29.21 9.18
CA ILE A 334 -15.81 -30.53 9.62
C ILE A 334 -15.72 -31.54 8.48
N GLN A 335 -16.28 -31.23 7.30
CA GLN A 335 -16.39 -32.19 6.20
C GLN A 335 -15.06 -32.47 5.52
N THR A 336 -14.19 -31.45 5.43
CA THR A 336 -12.97 -31.50 4.61
C THR A 336 -11.72 -31.65 5.47
N GLU A 337 -11.73 -31.13 6.69
CA GLU A 337 -10.53 -31.01 7.54
C GLU A 337 -10.62 -31.87 8.82
N GLY A 338 -11.74 -32.57 9.04
CA GLY A 338 -11.92 -33.46 10.18
C GLY A 338 -12.09 -32.77 11.53
N LEU A 339 -12.51 -31.50 11.55
CA LEU A 339 -12.70 -30.71 12.77
C LEU A 339 -13.63 -31.42 13.78
N ASP A 340 -13.13 -31.65 14.99
CA ASP A 340 -13.91 -32.18 16.12
C ASP A 340 -14.64 -31.06 16.86
N ILE A 341 -15.97 -31.03 16.72
CA ILE A 341 -16.80 -30.06 17.43
C ILE A 341 -16.70 -30.19 18.94
N ASN A 342 -16.37 -31.37 19.47
CA ASN A 342 -16.24 -31.51 20.92
C ASN A 342 -15.12 -30.61 21.47
N ASN A 343 -14.06 -30.35 20.71
CA ASN A 343 -13.01 -29.40 21.10
C ASN A 343 -13.50 -27.95 21.08
N LEU A 344 -14.40 -27.60 20.15
CA LEU A 344 -15.03 -26.27 20.13
C LEU A 344 -16.02 -26.07 21.27
N LEU A 345 -16.67 -27.13 21.74
CA LEU A 345 -17.54 -27.10 22.91
C LEU A 345 -16.78 -26.88 24.23
N LEU A 346 -15.49 -27.24 24.26
CA LEU A 346 -14.61 -27.04 25.42
C LEU A 346 -14.04 -25.62 25.52
N ASP A 347 -14.07 -24.84 24.43
CA ASP A 347 -13.67 -23.43 24.41
C ASP A 347 -14.91 -22.50 24.44
N PRO A 348 -15.23 -21.86 25.58
CA PRO A 348 -16.36 -20.94 25.70
C PRO A 348 -16.28 -19.73 24.77
N ARG A 349 -15.10 -19.43 24.22
CA ARG A 349 -14.86 -18.31 23.30
C ARG A 349 -15.02 -18.69 21.83
N SER A 350 -15.29 -19.96 21.54
CA SER A 350 -15.45 -20.47 20.19
C SER A 350 -16.58 -19.76 19.43
N ASP A 351 -16.32 -19.47 18.15
CA ASP A 351 -17.31 -18.94 17.21
C ASP A 351 -18.52 -19.88 17.05
N PHE A 352 -18.38 -21.16 17.40
CA PHE A 352 -19.49 -22.12 17.46
C PHE A 352 -20.65 -21.64 18.33
N PHE A 353 -20.37 -20.94 19.44
CA PHE A 353 -21.41 -20.43 20.34
C PHE A 353 -22.14 -19.19 19.81
N LYS A 354 -21.60 -18.54 18.77
CA LYS A 354 -22.24 -17.40 18.08
C LYS A 354 -23.34 -17.84 17.10
N LEU A 355 -23.36 -19.13 16.74
CA LEU A 355 -24.35 -19.73 15.83
C LEU A 355 -25.69 -19.97 16.51
N ASP A 356 -26.76 -20.07 15.73
CA ASP A 356 -28.06 -20.46 16.26
C ASP A 356 -28.10 -21.96 16.65
N GLY A 357 -29.14 -22.38 17.39
CA GLY A 357 -29.26 -23.75 17.88
C GLY A 357 -29.42 -24.80 16.76
N SER A 358 -30.04 -24.44 15.64
CA SER A 358 -30.26 -25.35 14.50
C SER A 358 -28.96 -25.60 13.72
N GLN A 359 -28.18 -24.55 13.53
CA GLN A 359 -26.86 -24.56 12.92
C GLN A 359 -25.88 -25.39 13.76
N ARG A 360 -25.84 -25.15 15.09
CA ARG A 360 -25.02 -25.95 16.01
C ARG A 360 -25.35 -27.44 15.97
N THR A 361 -26.64 -27.78 15.93
CA THR A 361 -27.10 -29.17 15.85
C THR A 361 -26.69 -29.84 14.54
N THR A 362 -26.80 -29.11 13.43
CA THR A 362 -26.41 -29.60 12.10
C THR A 362 -24.91 -29.88 12.03
N LEU A 363 -24.07 -28.96 12.51
CA LEU A 363 -22.62 -29.15 12.56
C LEU A 363 -22.26 -30.39 13.41
N LEU A 364 -22.88 -30.55 14.59
CA LEU A 364 -22.69 -31.73 15.45
C LEU A 364 -22.99 -33.06 14.75
N ALA A 365 -24.04 -33.10 13.93
CA ALA A 365 -24.39 -34.28 13.15
C ALA A 365 -23.37 -34.56 12.04
N VAL A 366 -22.97 -33.52 11.30
CA VAL A 366 -21.99 -33.63 10.20
C VAL A 366 -20.60 -34.04 10.73
N SER A 367 -20.21 -33.57 11.92
CA SER A 367 -18.91 -33.91 12.53
C SER A 367 -18.82 -35.37 12.95
N LYS A 368 -19.88 -35.90 13.55
CA LYS A 368 -19.96 -37.34 13.83
C LYS A 368 -19.86 -38.18 12.56
N GLN A 369 -20.52 -37.75 11.48
CA GLN A 369 -20.48 -38.47 10.21
C GLN A 369 -19.09 -38.42 9.56
N SER A 370 -18.46 -37.25 9.47
CA SER A 370 -17.12 -37.09 8.87
C SER A 370 -16.04 -37.86 9.64
N GLN A 371 -16.03 -37.78 10.98
CA GLN A 371 -15.10 -38.57 11.80
C GLN A 371 -15.25 -40.07 11.56
N GLN A 372 -16.49 -40.53 11.36
CA GLN A 372 -16.76 -41.92 11.05
C GLN A 372 -16.28 -42.30 9.65
N GLU A 373 -16.38 -41.41 8.66
CA GLU A 373 -15.84 -41.60 7.31
C GLU A 373 -14.30 -41.63 7.30
N VAL A 374 -13.62 -40.71 7.99
CA VAL A 374 -12.14 -40.71 8.10
C VAL A 374 -11.65 -41.98 8.80
N ALA A 375 -12.26 -42.35 9.92
CA ALA A 375 -11.96 -43.60 10.61
C ALA A 375 -12.15 -44.81 9.69
N ASN A 376 -13.21 -44.84 8.87
CA ASN A 376 -13.46 -45.90 7.91
C ASN A 376 -12.37 -45.95 6.81
N VAL A 377 -11.91 -44.80 6.30
CA VAL A 377 -10.83 -44.75 5.29
C VAL A 377 -9.50 -45.24 5.87
N VAL A 378 -9.09 -44.74 7.04
CA VAL A 378 -7.87 -45.18 7.71
C VAL A 378 -7.94 -46.67 8.04
N ASN A 379 -9.08 -47.14 8.56
CA ASN A 379 -9.29 -48.56 8.84
C ASN A 379 -9.23 -49.40 7.56
N SER A 380 -9.76 -48.91 6.43
CA SER A 380 -9.68 -49.62 5.14
C SER A 380 -8.25 -49.70 4.59
N GLN A 381 -7.44 -48.65 4.76
CA GLN A 381 -6.04 -48.64 4.37
C GLN A 381 -5.21 -49.58 5.26
N ASN A 382 -5.40 -49.51 6.58
CA ASN A 382 -4.76 -50.42 7.53
C ASN A 382 -5.15 -51.88 7.26
N GLN A 383 -6.42 -52.14 6.94
CA GLN A 383 -6.86 -53.46 6.49
C GLN A 383 -6.18 -53.90 5.19
N LYS A 384 -6.02 -53.00 4.22
CA LYS A 384 -5.31 -53.31 2.98
C LYS A 384 -3.84 -53.67 3.23
N ILE A 385 -3.13 -52.89 4.04
CA ILE A 385 -1.74 -53.18 4.43
C ILE A 385 -1.68 -54.55 5.13
N LEU A 386 -2.60 -54.83 6.06
CA LEU A 386 -2.67 -56.11 6.74
C LEU A 386 -2.92 -57.26 5.75
N ILE A 387 -3.80 -57.09 4.76
CA ILE A 387 -4.05 -58.06 3.69
C ILE A 387 -2.79 -58.30 2.86
N ASP A 388 -2.07 -57.24 2.47
CA ASP A 388 -0.84 -57.34 1.68
C ASP A 388 0.26 -58.08 2.45
N GLN A 389 0.45 -57.78 3.74
CA GLN A 389 1.40 -58.51 4.59
C GLN A 389 0.95 -59.96 4.80
N ARG A 390 -0.36 -60.20 4.94
CA ARG A 390 -0.91 -61.55 5.04
C ARG A 390 -0.74 -62.34 3.76
N ALA A 391 -0.81 -61.73 2.58
CA ALA A 391 -0.58 -62.41 1.32
C ALA A 391 0.83 -63.01 1.25
N ILE A 392 1.84 -62.29 1.79
CA ILE A 392 3.21 -62.80 1.89
C ILE A 392 3.28 -64.01 2.85
N ILE A 393 2.61 -63.91 4.01
CA ILE A 393 2.62 -64.95 5.04
C ILE A 393 1.82 -66.18 4.62
N ASP A 394 0.69 -66.01 3.94
CA ASP A 394 -0.22 -67.10 3.57
C ASP A 394 0.34 -67.95 2.41
N ASN A 395 1.35 -67.46 1.67
CA ASN A 395 1.99 -68.15 0.54
C ASN A 395 3.52 -68.34 0.75
N PRO A 396 3.96 -69.04 1.80
CA PRO A 396 5.38 -69.18 2.14
C PRO A 396 6.21 -69.92 1.06
N GLU A 397 5.59 -70.73 0.21
CA GLU A 397 6.29 -71.49 -0.83
C GLU A 397 6.89 -70.65 -1.98
N ILE A 398 6.41 -69.42 -2.17
CA ILE A 398 6.90 -68.49 -3.21
C ILE A 398 7.64 -67.28 -2.64
N HIS A 399 7.76 -67.19 -1.31
CA HIS A 399 8.47 -66.13 -0.62
C HIS A 399 9.69 -66.68 0.13
N THR A 400 10.63 -65.80 0.47
CA THR A 400 11.77 -66.17 1.33
C THR A 400 11.40 -66.05 2.80
N ILE A 401 12.10 -66.79 3.66
CA ILE A 401 11.88 -66.73 5.11
C ILE A 401 12.07 -65.30 5.67
N ASP A 402 12.99 -64.53 5.10
CA ASP A 402 13.23 -63.14 5.53
C ASP A 402 12.09 -62.21 5.14
N GLN A 403 11.46 -62.41 3.98
CA GLN A 403 10.25 -61.69 3.58
C GLN A 403 9.06 -62.02 4.50
N VAL A 404 8.87 -63.30 4.84
CA VAL A 404 7.81 -63.74 5.77
C VAL A 404 8.04 -63.15 7.17
N ARG A 405 9.29 -63.12 7.66
CA ARG A 405 9.65 -62.45 8.92
C ARG A 405 9.43 -60.95 8.89
N ALA A 406 9.80 -60.30 7.78
CA ALA A 406 9.58 -58.87 7.60
C ALA A 406 8.08 -58.53 7.65
N ALA A 407 7.24 -59.35 7.02
CA ALA A 407 5.79 -59.22 7.10
C ALA A 407 5.27 -59.44 8.54
N GLY A 408 5.81 -60.43 9.27
CA GLY A 408 5.51 -60.63 10.69
C GLY A 408 5.92 -59.44 11.58
N ARG A 409 7.08 -58.84 11.34
CA ARG A 409 7.53 -57.59 12.00
C ARG A 409 6.58 -56.42 11.71
N ALA A 410 6.15 -56.27 10.47
CA ALA A 410 5.22 -55.22 10.07
C ALA A 410 3.88 -55.36 10.82
N ILE A 411 3.33 -56.58 10.88
CA ILE A 411 2.08 -56.86 11.62
C ILE A 411 2.23 -56.60 13.12
N SER A 412 3.36 -56.98 13.73
CA SER A 412 3.62 -56.67 15.14
C SER A 412 3.73 -55.17 15.40
N SER A 413 4.28 -54.41 14.46
CA SER A 413 4.37 -52.96 14.55
C SER A 413 3.01 -52.30 14.38
N MET A 414 2.18 -52.78 13.45
CA MET A 414 0.78 -52.36 13.31
C MET A 414 -0.04 -52.62 14.59
N ARG A 415 0.19 -53.74 15.28
CA ARG A 415 -0.40 -53.99 16.61
C ARG A 415 0.06 -52.93 17.62
N ASP A 416 1.37 -52.73 17.72
CA ASP A 416 1.96 -51.83 18.72
C ASP A 416 1.51 -50.37 18.54
N ASN A 417 1.22 -49.99 17.29
CA ASN A 417 0.68 -48.68 16.92
C ASN A 417 -0.85 -48.57 17.08
N GLY A 418 -1.56 -49.69 17.28
CA GLY A 418 -3.02 -49.72 17.36
C GLY A 418 -3.74 -49.72 16.00
N ASP A 419 -3.02 -49.95 14.90
CA ASP A 419 -3.53 -49.93 13.53
C ASP A 419 -4.42 -51.16 13.21
N ILE A 420 -4.30 -52.23 14.01
CA ILE A 420 -5.15 -53.41 13.92
C ILE A 420 -6.35 -53.23 14.87
N THR A 421 -7.48 -52.86 14.31
CA THR A 421 -8.71 -52.55 15.07
C THR A 421 -9.48 -53.79 15.55
N SER A 422 -9.25 -54.95 14.92
CA SER A 422 -9.89 -56.22 15.26
C SER A 422 -8.92 -57.16 15.96
N TYR A 423 -9.23 -57.53 17.21
CA TYR A 423 -8.47 -58.55 17.94
C TYR A 423 -8.43 -59.89 17.19
N LYS A 424 -9.53 -60.23 16.50
CA LYS A 424 -9.61 -61.44 15.66
C LYS A 424 -8.61 -61.38 14.51
N ASP A 425 -8.49 -60.24 13.84
CA ASP A 425 -7.60 -60.10 12.67
C ASP A 425 -6.13 -60.22 13.11
N PHE A 426 -5.78 -59.68 14.27
CA PHE A 426 -4.46 -59.88 14.87
C PHE A 426 -4.19 -61.36 15.20
N VAL A 427 -5.15 -62.05 15.82
CA VAL A 427 -5.01 -63.48 16.15
C VAL A 427 -4.90 -64.32 14.89
N ASP A 428 -5.71 -64.05 13.86
CA ASP A 428 -5.69 -64.77 12.59
C ASP A 428 -4.34 -64.54 11.85
N ALA A 429 -3.85 -63.30 11.82
CA ALA A 429 -2.54 -62.97 11.26
C ALA A 429 -1.38 -63.64 12.01
N LYS A 430 -1.47 -63.71 13.36
CA LYS A 430 -0.51 -64.43 14.20
C LYS A 430 -0.52 -65.93 13.91
N MET A 431 -1.70 -66.53 13.74
CA MET A 431 -1.82 -67.95 13.41
C MET A 431 -1.31 -68.26 11.99
N ALA A 432 -1.57 -67.38 11.03
CA ALA A 432 -1.00 -67.46 9.69
C ALA A 432 0.52 -67.39 9.73
N TYR A 433 1.09 -66.46 10.50
CA TYR A 433 2.54 -66.35 10.70
C TYR A 433 3.15 -67.63 11.26
N ARG A 434 2.53 -68.23 12.30
CA ARG A 434 2.97 -69.51 12.85
C ARG A 434 3.00 -70.62 11.79
N LYS A 435 1.96 -70.69 10.96
CA LYS A 435 1.85 -71.70 9.89
C LYS A 435 2.93 -71.50 8.82
N ALA A 436 3.19 -70.25 8.45
CA ALA A 436 4.24 -69.87 7.50
C ALA A 436 5.64 -70.15 8.04
N ALA A 437 5.91 -69.76 9.29
CA ALA A 437 7.17 -70.08 9.97
C ALA A 437 7.37 -71.59 10.10
N ALA A 438 6.31 -72.35 10.39
CA ALA A 438 6.35 -73.80 10.44
C ALA A 438 6.74 -74.43 9.09
N TYR A 439 6.32 -73.86 7.96
CA TYR A 439 6.69 -74.33 6.62
C TYR A 439 8.22 -74.38 6.45
N TYR A 440 8.94 -73.31 6.76
CA TYR A 440 10.41 -73.31 6.70
C TYR A 440 11.07 -74.10 7.84
N ASN A 441 10.34 -74.32 8.93
CA ASN A 441 10.78 -75.18 10.04
C ASN A 441 10.48 -76.68 9.81
N THR A 442 10.12 -77.09 8.58
CA THR A 442 10.08 -78.51 8.16
C THR A 442 11.37 -78.98 7.48
N GLY A 443 12.35 -78.09 7.34
CA GLY A 443 13.66 -78.37 6.75
C GLY A 443 14.57 -79.24 7.64
N THR A 444 15.85 -79.27 7.30
CA THR A 444 16.84 -79.98 8.13
C THR A 444 16.92 -79.36 9.52
N ARG A 445 17.41 -80.10 10.52
CA ARG A 445 17.69 -79.60 11.88
C ARG A 445 18.37 -78.21 11.87
N ASN A 446 19.30 -77.99 10.95
CA ASN A 446 20.05 -76.74 10.86
C ASN A 446 19.18 -75.56 10.38
N ASP A 447 18.19 -75.81 9.53
CA ASP A 447 17.26 -74.79 9.03
C ASP A 447 16.32 -74.33 10.16
N ILE A 448 15.81 -75.29 10.94
CA ILE A 448 14.97 -75.03 12.12
C ILE A 448 15.77 -74.27 13.18
N ALA A 449 17.00 -74.70 13.47
CA ALA A 449 17.87 -74.04 14.43
C ALA A 449 18.23 -72.61 14.01
N SER A 450 18.52 -72.38 12.73
CA SER A 450 18.80 -71.04 12.21
C SER A 450 17.56 -70.17 12.23
N SER A 451 16.40 -70.74 11.93
CA SER A 451 15.14 -70.00 11.97
C SER A 451 14.79 -69.51 13.37
N LEU A 452 14.97 -70.38 14.36
CA LEU A 452 14.80 -70.06 15.77
C LEU A 452 15.87 -69.08 16.28
N TYR A 453 17.10 -69.16 15.76
CA TYR A 453 18.16 -68.19 16.03
C TYR A 453 17.77 -66.77 15.60
N PHE A 454 17.21 -66.61 14.40
CA PHE A 454 16.76 -65.30 13.94
C PHE A 454 15.54 -64.78 14.72
N GLU A 455 14.62 -65.64 15.15
CA GLU A 455 13.46 -65.21 15.95
C GLU A 455 13.81 -64.81 17.39
N LEU A 456 14.83 -65.41 17.99
CA LEU A 456 15.28 -65.07 19.35
C LEU A 456 16.32 -63.93 19.36
N ASN A 457 16.88 -63.58 18.20
CA ASN A 457 17.80 -62.47 18.08
C ASN A 457 17.04 -61.13 18.02
N LYS A 458 17.47 -60.17 18.85
CA LYS A 458 16.86 -58.84 18.98
C LYS A 458 16.77 -58.06 17.66
N ASP A 459 17.71 -58.25 16.74
CA ASP A 459 17.82 -57.42 15.53
C ASP A 459 17.00 -58.02 14.37
N THR A 460 16.65 -59.30 14.45
CA THR A 460 15.96 -60.03 13.37
C THR A 460 14.61 -60.59 13.78
N SER A 461 14.25 -60.55 15.06
CA SER A 461 12.99 -61.11 15.55
C SER A 461 11.76 -60.46 14.94
N SER A 462 10.73 -61.26 14.70
CA SER A 462 9.40 -60.78 14.33
C SER A 462 8.66 -60.11 15.49
N PHE A 463 8.99 -60.45 16.73
CA PHE A 463 8.24 -60.08 17.95
C PHE A 463 6.74 -60.44 17.94
N VAL A 464 6.32 -61.32 17.02
CA VAL A 464 4.94 -61.81 16.92
C VAL A 464 4.59 -62.70 18.11
N GLU A 465 5.55 -63.49 18.59
CA GLU A 465 5.39 -64.36 19.75
C GLU A 465 5.81 -63.70 21.05
N ALA A 466 5.05 -63.98 22.12
CA ALA A 466 5.45 -63.59 23.45
C ALA A 466 6.56 -64.55 23.95
N PRO A 467 7.46 -64.11 24.84
CA PRO A 467 8.54 -64.95 25.35
C PRO A 467 8.04 -66.27 25.99
N ALA A 468 6.83 -66.27 26.55
CA ALA A 468 6.19 -67.46 27.11
C ALA A 468 6.00 -68.60 26.10
N TYR A 469 5.88 -68.30 24.80
CA TYR A 469 5.78 -69.31 23.75
C TYR A 469 7.06 -70.14 23.64
N TYR A 470 8.21 -69.47 23.51
CA TYR A 470 9.52 -70.13 23.39
C TYR A 470 9.98 -70.81 24.67
N ASN A 471 9.50 -70.33 25.82
CA ASN A 471 9.74 -70.91 27.14
C ASN A 471 8.71 -71.99 27.53
N SER A 472 7.76 -72.33 26.66
CA SER A 472 6.75 -73.35 26.98
C SER A 472 7.37 -74.75 26.99
N PRO A 473 7.02 -75.62 27.95
CA PRO A 473 7.55 -76.99 28.02
C PRO A 473 7.34 -77.79 26.72
N GLU A 474 6.20 -77.59 26.06
CA GLU A 474 5.88 -78.30 24.82
C GLU A 474 6.79 -77.92 23.64
N VAL A 475 7.10 -76.62 23.48
CA VAL A 475 8.00 -76.14 22.42
C VAL A 475 9.42 -76.61 22.71
N ILE A 476 9.84 -76.50 23.97
CA ILE A 476 11.12 -76.98 24.47
C ILE A 476 11.33 -78.46 24.16
N SER A 477 10.40 -79.33 24.57
CA SER A 477 10.52 -80.77 24.37
C SER A 477 10.61 -81.11 22.88
N LYS A 478 9.80 -80.46 22.02
CA LYS A 478 9.85 -80.66 20.57
C LYS A 478 11.19 -80.26 19.95
N LEU A 479 11.83 -79.20 20.44
CA LEU A 479 13.12 -78.73 19.96
C LEU A 479 14.28 -79.62 20.42
N GLU A 480 14.16 -80.24 21.60
CA GLU A 480 15.10 -81.24 22.10
C GLU A 480 14.95 -82.57 21.36
N GLU A 481 13.71 -83.05 21.14
CA GLU A 481 13.41 -84.26 20.38
C GLU A 481 13.89 -84.17 18.92
N SER A 482 13.81 -82.99 18.31
CA SER A 482 14.29 -82.73 16.94
C SER A 482 15.80 -82.42 16.87
N GLY A 483 16.51 -82.41 18.00
CA GLY A 483 17.95 -82.13 18.08
C GLY A 483 18.33 -80.67 17.79
N VAL A 484 17.36 -79.77 17.66
CA VAL A 484 17.58 -78.33 17.49
C VAL A 484 18.20 -77.72 18.74
N ILE A 485 17.91 -78.28 19.91
CA ILE A 485 18.62 -78.06 21.17
C ILE A 485 19.37 -79.35 21.50
N GLY A 486 20.70 -79.31 21.49
CA GLY A 486 21.53 -80.49 21.74
C GLY A 486 22.90 -80.41 21.06
N PRO A 487 23.82 -81.36 21.35
CA PRO A 487 25.25 -81.26 20.99
C PRO A 487 25.51 -81.01 19.51
N ASP A 488 24.64 -81.53 18.65
CA ASP A 488 24.78 -81.46 17.19
C ASP A 488 24.10 -80.21 16.58
N SER A 489 23.47 -79.35 17.39
CA SER A 489 22.85 -78.11 16.92
C SER A 489 23.90 -77.08 16.48
N PRO A 490 23.68 -76.35 15.37
CA PRO A 490 24.59 -75.31 14.91
C PRO A 490 24.62 -74.10 15.86
N HIS A 491 23.49 -73.76 16.50
CA HIS A 491 23.35 -72.55 17.33
C HIS A 491 23.15 -72.86 18.82
N TYR A 492 22.40 -73.92 19.16
CA TYR A 492 21.98 -74.22 20.53
C TYR A 492 22.52 -75.57 21.01
N LYS A 493 23.85 -75.65 21.15
CA LYS A 493 24.56 -76.88 21.54
C LYS A 493 24.18 -77.43 22.91
N THR A 494 23.60 -76.59 23.77
CA THR A 494 23.16 -76.96 25.11
C THR A 494 21.84 -76.29 25.44
N ARG A 495 21.09 -76.89 26.36
CA ARG A 495 19.91 -76.30 27.00
C ARG A 495 20.18 -74.88 27.51
N GLY A 496 21.32 -74.68 28.20
CA GLY A 496 21.70 -73.37 28.73
C GLY A 496 22.01 -72.32 27.66
N ALA A 497 22.45 -72.70 26.45
CA ALA A 497 22.63 -71.76 25.35
C ALA A 497 21.27 -71.26 24.82
N TYR A 498 20.28 -72.16 24.75
CA TYR A 498 18.92 -71.80 24.38
C TYR A 498 18.24 -70.93 25.44
N ASP A 499 18.36 -71.29 26.72
CA ASP A 499 17.79 -70.49 27.83
C ASP A 499 18.38 -69.07 27.88
N LYS A 500 19.68 -68.90 27.55
CA LYS A 500 20.31 -67.57 27.42
C LYS A 500 19.76 -66.77 26.24
N ALA A 501 19.47 -67.42 25.12
CA ALA A 501 18.84 -66.76 23.97
C ALA A 501 17.40 -66.32 24.31
N ILE A 502 16.62 -67.16 25.01
CA ILE A 502 15.31 -66.76 25.55
C ILE A 502 15.45 -65.57 26.50
N ALA A 503 16.39 -65.60 27.46
CA ALA A 503 16.57 -64.48 28.39
C ALA A 503 16.92 -63.17 27.67
N SER A 504 17.75 -63.26 26.62
CA SER A 504 18.07 -62.12 25.76
C SER A 504 16.85 -61.61 24.99
N TYR A 505 16.03 -62.53 24.49
CA TYR A 505 14.78 -62.23 23.81
C TYR A 505 13.73 -61.61 24.74
N VAL A 506 13.57 -62.13 25.97
CA VAL A 506 12.69 -61.56 27.00
C VAL A 506 13.07 -60.11 27.24
N LYS A 507 14.36 -59.83 27.43
CA LYS A 507 14.84 -58.47 27.62
C LYS A 507 14.53 -57.59 26.41
N ALA A 508 14.84 -58.04 25.19
CA ALA A 508 14.56 -57.28 23.96
C ALA A 508 13.05 -57.04 23.74
N TYR A 509 12.21 -58.01 24.06
CA TYR A 509 10.75 -57.90 23.99
C TYR A 509 10.23 -56.85 24.98
N GLN A 510 10.81 -56.83 26.18
CA GLN A 510 10.44 -55.89 27.23
C GLN A 510 10.95 -54.46 26.92
N ASP A 511 12.19 -54.34 26.45
CA ASP A 511 12.77 -53.07 25.97
C ASP A 511 11.91 -52.48 24.82
N ARG A 512 11.41 -53.31 23.90
CA ARG A 512 10.44 -52.89 22.86
C ARG A 512 9.12 -52.43 23.47
N ALA A 513 8.54 -53.21 24.39
CA ALA A 513 7.26 -52.87 25.01
C ALA A 513 7.34 -51.55 25.81
N ASP A 514 8.43 -51.36 26.57
CA ASP A 514 8.71 -50.14 27.32
C ASP A 514 8.97 -48.96 26.36
N GLY A 515 9.71 -49.18 25.27
CA GLY A 515 9.94 -48.19 24.21
C GLY A 515 8.65 -47.72 23.56
N VAL A 516 7.73 -48.64 23.20
CA VAL A 516 6.40 -48.32 22.67
C VAL A 516 5.56 -47.56 23.68
N ALA A 517 5.57 -47.98 24.96
CA ALA A 517 4.85 -47.28 26.02
C ALA A 517 5.39 -45.85 26.24
N ALA A 518 6.71 -45.67 26.19
CA ALA A 518 7.38 -44.37 26.25
C ALA A 518 7.03 -43.50 25.05
N ALA A 519 7.05 -44.05 23.83
CA ALA A 519 6.65 -43.36 22.60
C ALA A 519 5.19 -42.89 22.66
N ASN A 520 4.26 -43.74 23.10
CA ASN A 520 2.85 -43.38 23.30
C ASN A 520 2.67 -42.29 24.37
N LYS A 521 3.51 -42.29 25.41
CA LYS A 521 3.53 -41.22 26.43
C LYS A 521 4.10 -39.92 25.84
N ALA A 522 5.17 -39.99 25.08
CA ALA A 522 5.79 -38.86 24.39
C ALA A 522 4.82 -38.23 23.38
N GLU A 523 4.12 -39.04 22.59
CA GLU A 523 3.10 -38.56 21.64
C GLU A 523 2.00 -37.77 22.35
N ARG A 524 1.48 -38.29 23.47
CA ARG A 524 0.48 -37.59 24.29
C ARG A 524 1.03 -36.28 24.88
N LYS A 525 2.30 -36.25 25.29
CA LYS A 525 2.94 -35.01 25.75
C LYS A 525 3.06 -33.98 24.61
N ALA A 526 3.55 -34.41 23.44
CA ALA A 526 3.69 -33.58 22.25
C ALA A 526 2.34 -32.96 21.84
N ARG A 527 1.28 -33.76 21.75
CA ARG A 527 -0.08 -33.29 21.43
C ARG A 527 -0.65 -32.30 22.45
N ASN A 528 -0.13 -32.31 23.69
CA ASN A 528 -0.54 -31.40 24.76
C ASN A 528 0.45 -30.22 24.94
N ASN A 529 1.36 -30.00 23.99
CA ASN A 529 2.41 -28.97 24.04
C ASN A 529 3.29 -29.03 25.30
N ILE A 530 3.51 -30.25 25.83
CA ILE A 530 4.40 -30.48 26.96
C ILE A 530 5.80 -30.81 26.40
N PRO A 531 6.86 -30.10 26.82
CA PRO A 531 8.23 -30.36 26.36
C PRO A 531 8.65 -31.83 26.55
N LEU A 532 9.30 -32.38 25.52
CA LEU A 532 9.87 -33.71 25.53
C LEU A 532 11.35 -33.66 25.90
N SER A 533 11.81 -34.67 26.64
CA SER A 533 13.26 -34.93 26.72
C SER A 533 13.79 -35.49 25.40
N ALA A 534 15.09 -35.39 25.16
CA ALA A 534 15.72 -35.96 23.96
C ALA A 534 15.49 -37.47 23.83
N ASP A 535 15.47 -38.20 24.96
CA ASP A 535 15.19 -39.64 24.96
C ASP A 535 13.72 -39.94 24.60
N GLU A 536 12.77 -39.18 25.15
CA GLU A 536 11.34 -39.31 24.79
C GLU A 536 11.09 -38.96 23.30
N LEU A 537 11.80 -37.96 22.77
CA LEU A 537 11.73 -37.57 21.37
C LEU A 537 12.29 -38.68 20.44
N ASN A 538 13.45 -39.23 20.78
CA ASN A 538 14.06 -40.32 20.02
C ASN A 538 13.19 -41.58 20.04
N LYS A 539 12.59 -41.91 21.20
CA LYS A 539 11.66 -43.04 21.31
C LYS A 539 10.38 -42.82 20.51
N LEU A 540 9.86 -41.59 20.49
CA LEU A 540 8.73 -41.24 19.66
C LEU A 540 9.03 -41.46 18.18
N VAL A 541 10.19 -41.00 17.71
CA VAL A 541 10.63 -41.14 16.32
C VAL A 541 10.81 -42.61 15.93
N GLU A 542 11.60 -43.36 16.71
CA GLU A 542 11.97 -44.76 16.46
C GLU A 542 10.74 -45.68 16.44
N TYR A 543 9.88 -45.60 17.48
CA TYR A 543 8.81 -46.59 17.64
C TYR A 543 7.51 -46.22 16.92
N LYS A 544 7.35 -44.97 16.48
CA LYS A 544 6.22 -44.57 15.61
C LYS A 544 6.57 -44.64 14.12
N GLY A 545 7.80 -45.01 13.78
CA GLY A 545 8.24 -45.16 12.39
C GLY A 545 8.37 -43.84 11.67
N PHE A 546 8.72 -42.77 12.40
CA PHE A 546 9.07 -41.48 11.79
C PHE A 546 10.55 -41.41 11.38
N ASP A 547 11.35 -42.44 11.68
CA ASP A 547 12.76 -42.57 11.30
C ASP A 547 12.97 -43.12 9.88
N LYS A 548 11.90 -43.58 9.23
CA LYS A 548 11.92 -44.24 7.92
C LYS A 548 10.75 -43.81 7.05
N PHE A 549 10.92 -43.90 5.74
CA PHE A 549 9.83 -43.73 4.78
C PHE A 549 9.81 -44.86 3.76
N ARG A 550 8.66 -45.05 3.12
CA ARG A 550 8.47 -46.07 2.09
C ARG A 550 8.69 -45.46 0.70
N THR A 551 9.57 -46.06 -0.08
CA THR A 551 9.81 -45.70 -1.49
C THR A 551 9.86 -46.94 -2.38
N LYS A 552 9.77 -46.75 -3.69
CA LYS A 552 9.91 -47.85 -4.63
C LYS A 552 11.37 -48.05 -5.00
N SER A 553 11.85 -49.27 -4.87
CA SER A 553 13.14 -49.69 -5.43
C SER A 553 13.12 -49.63 -6.96
N GLU A 554 14.31 -49.71 -7.59
CA GLU A 554 14.47 -49.78 -9.05
C GLU A 554 13.67 -50.93 -9.69
N SER A 555 13.37 -51.99 -8.93
CA SER A 555 12.55 -53.13 -9.37
C SER A 555 11.04 -52.93 -9.17
N GLY A 556 10.62 -51.77 -8.67
CA GLY A 556 9.22 -51.41 -8.41
C GLY A 556 8.64 -51.95 -7.10
N GLN A 557 9.43 -52.62 -6.27
CA GLN A 557 9.02 -53.10 -4.95
C GLN A 557 9.08 -51.98 -3.90
N ASP A 558 8.10 -51.93 -3.00
CA ASP A 558 8.10 -51.04 -1.84
C ASP A 558 9.20 -51.44 -0.86
N VAL A 559 10.09 -50.49 -0.54
CA VAL A 559 11.20 -50.66 0.40
C VAL A 559 11.15 -49.53 1.43
N LEU A 560 11.47 -49.87 2.69
CA LEU A 560 11.66 -48.89 3.76
C LEU A 560 13.10 -48.39 3.72
N VAL A 561 13.26 -47.07 3.68
CA VAL A 561 14.55 -46.38 3.62
C VAL A 561 14.65 -45.46 4.83
N ASP A 562 15.84 -45.42 5.45
CA ASP A 562 16.14 -44.51 6.56
C ASP A 562 16.16 -43.06 6.07
N ILE A 563 15.81 -42.12 6.94
CA ILE A 563 15.88 -40.69 6.60
C ILE A 563 17.33 -40.29 6.28
N ASP A 564 17.51 -39.66 5.12
CA ASP A 564 18.76 -39.03 4.72
C ASP A 564 18.47 -37.73 3.96
N LEU A 565 18.49 -36.62 4.69
CA LEU A 565 18.24 -35.29 4.16
C LEU A 565 19.37 -34.75 3.28
N LEU A 566 20.54 -35.40 3.27
CA LEU A 566 21.74 -34.97 2.54
C LEU A 566 22.14 -35.96 1.43
N SER A 567 21.26 -36.90 1.08
CA SER A 567 21.47 -37.87 0.02
C SER A 567 21.64 -37.20 -1.36
N ASP A 568 22.45 -37.82 -2.23
CA ASP A 568 22.57 -37.43 -3.64
C ASP A 568 21.35 -37.88 -4.48
N ASP A 569 20.50 -38.78 -3.95
CA ASP A 569 19.28 -39.24 -4.62
C ASP A 569 18.08 -38.30 -4.30
N PRO A 570 17.51 -37.61 -5.31
CA PRO A 570 16.39 -36.69 -5.11
C PRO A 570 15.14 -37.36 -4.52
N THR A 571 14.95 -38.65 -4.77
CA THR A 571 13.81 -39.44 -4.27
C THR A 571 13.96 -39.69 -2.77
N ILE A 572 15.19 -39.97 -2.33
CA ILE A 572 15.50 -40.17 -0.91
C ILE A 572 15.37 -38.85 -0.16
N VAL A 573 15.88 -37.76 -0.72
CA VAL A 573 15.75 -36.43 -0.13
C VAL A 573 14.27 -36.03 -0.02
N ALA A 574 13.47 -36.18 -1.09
CA ALA A 574 12.05 -35.83 -1.06
C ALA A 574 11.28 -36.66 -0.02
N GLY A 575 11.45 -37.98 -0.01
CA GLY A 575 10.81 -38.86 0.98
C GLY A 575 11.25 -38.59 2.42
N SER A 576 12.51 -38.19 2.61
CA SER A 576 13.04 -37.76 3.91
C SER A 576 12.41 -36.45 4.39
N ILE A 577 12.28 -35.44 3.51
CA ILE A 577 11.62 -34.17 3.85
C ILE A 577 10.14 -34.43 4.20
N ASP A 578 9.44 -35.29 3.46
CA ASP A 578 8.06 -35.65 3.76
C ASP A 578 7.92 -36.36 5.12
N ALA A 579 8.82 -37.30 5.45
CA ALA A 579 8.81 -38.01 6.72
C ALA A 579 9.03 -37.07 7.92
N VAL A 580 10.03 -36.20 7.81
CA VAL A 580 10.39 -35.21 8.84
C VAL A 580 9.26 -34.18 8.99
N SER A 581 8.63 -33.76 7.90
CA SER A 581 7.50 -32.82 7.94
C SER A 581 6.27 -33.47 8.56
N ASN A 582 5.96 -34.71 8.21
CA ASN A 582 4.86 -35.48 8.80
C ASN A 582 5.04 -35.64 10.31
N PHE A 583 6.25 -35.93 10.78
CA PHE A 583 6.54 -35.94 12.21
C PHE A 583 6.17 -34.62 12.88
N SER A 584 6.62 -33.49 12.32
CA SER A 584 6.33 -32.17 12.87
C SER A 584 4.83 -31.83 12.83
N VAL A 585 4.11 -32.27 11.81
CA VAL A 585 2.65 -32.10 11.70
C VAL A 585 1.90 -32.98 12.72
N GLU A 586 2.38 -34.21 12.97
CA GLU A 586 1.83 -35.12 13.99
C GLU A 586 2.09 -34.68 15.42
N THR A 587 3.12 -33.88 15.62
CA THR A 587 3.57 -33.39 16.94
C THR A 587 3.30 -31.92 17.17
N SER A 588 2.40 -31.30 16.40
CA SER A 588 1.99 -29.89 16.55
C SER A 588 3.15 -28.88 16.43
N GLY A 589 4.16 -29.21 15.63
CA GLY A 589 5.24 -28.32 15.24
C GLY A 589 6.61 -28.69 15.82
N LEU A 590 6.80 -29.82 16.50
CA LEU A 590 8.13 -30.23 16.96
C LEU A 590 9.01 -30.64 15.77
N LEU A 591 10.25 -30.15 15.74
CA LEU A 591 11.22 -30.44 14.70
C LEU A 591 11.78 -31.85 14.89
N HIS A 592 11.84 -32.61 13.79
CA HIS A 592 12.48 -33.92 13.82
C HIS A 592 13.98 -33.78 14.16
N PRO A 593 14.56 -34.68 14.98
CA PRO A 593 15.98 -34.64 15.34
C PRO A 593 16.93 -34.52 14.14
N ASP A 594 16.68 -35.28 13.08
CA ASP A 594 17.52 -35.26 11.87
C ASP A 594 17.47 -33.94 11.09
N ALA A 595 16.38 -33.16 11.22
CA ALA A 595 16.30 -31.83 10.63
C ALA A 595 16.87 -30.73 11.54
N ALA A 596 17.06 -30.97 12.84
CA ALA A 596 17.61 -29.97 13.75
C ALA A 596 18.98 -29.46 13.29
N GLU A 597 19.83 -30.37 12.78
CA GLU A 597 21.13 -30.00 12.24
C GLU A 597 21.02 -29.13 10.97
N ILE A 598 20.09 -29.45 10.06
CA ILE A 598 19.81 -28.66 8.85
C ILE A 598 19.42 -27.23 9.20
N PHE A 599 18.49 -27.05 10.15
CA PHE A 599 18.07 -25.72 10.61
C PHE A 599 19.21 -24.96 11.30
N SER A 600 19.97 -25.62 12.18
CA SER A 600 21.11 -24.99 12.85
C SER A 600 22.19 -24.52 11.87
N ARG A 601 22.34 -25.23 10.74
CA ARG A 601 23.35 -24.95 9.72
C ARG A 601 22.85 -24.11 8.55
N ALA A 602 21.55 -23.82 8.50
CA ALA A 602 20.93 -23.04 7.42
C ALA A 602 21.65 -21.72 7.11
N PRO A 603 22.12 -20.93 8.10
CA PRO A 603 22.80 -19.66 7.81
C PRO A 603 24.19 -19.80 7.17
N TYR A 604 24.77 -21.01 7.12
CA TYR A 604 26.17 -21.20 6.69
C TYR A 604 26.32 -21.81 5.30
N THR A 605 25.32 -22.51 4.76
CA THR A 605 25.40 -23.12 3.42
C THR A 605 24.07 -22.98 2.65
N MET A 606 24.17 -22.80 1.32
CA MET A 606 22.99 -22.64 0.46
C MET A 606 22.10 -23.89 0.48
N ASN A 607 22.70 -25.08 0.46
CA ASN A 607 21.97 -26.34 0.49
C ASN A 607 21.18 -26.52 1.80
N ASN A 608 21.77 -26.17 2.96
CA ASN A 608 21.04 -26.26 4.23
C ASN A 608 19.97 -25.18 4.36
N ALA A 609 20.22 -23.97 3.82
CA ALA A 609 19.20 -22.93 3.75
C ALA A 609 18.01 -23.36 2.89
N ASP A 610 18.27 -23.96 1.73
CA ASP A 610 17.23 -24.50 0.85
C ASP A 610 16.44 -25.61 1.55
N LEU A 611 17.12 -26.62 2.07
CA LEU A 611 16.50 -27.75 2.77
C LEU A 611 15.71 -27.31 3.99
N ALA A 612 16.26 -26.43 4.85
CA ALA A 612 15.54 -25.90 6.01
C ALA A 612 14.27 -25.15 5.59
N THR A 613 14.35 -24.38 4.51
CA THR A 613 13.20 -23.61 4.00
C THR A 613 12.13 -24.53 3.41
N ARG A 614 12.53 -25.56 2.66
CA ARG A 614 11.64 -26.59 2.11
C ARG A 614 10.92 -27.38 3.21
N ILE A 615 11.68 -27.85 4.21
CA ILE A 615 11.15 -28.55 5.38
C ILE A 615 10.19 -27.64 6.15
N MET A 616 10.60 -26.41 6.47
CA MET A 616 9.74 -25.44 7.17
C MET A 616 8.46 -25.14 6.37
N GLY A 617 8.58 -25.03 5.06
CA GLY A 617 7.45 -24.80 4.16
C GLY A 617 6.42 -25.92 4.19
N GLN A 618 6.89 -27.17 4.06
CA GLN A 618 6.02 -28.34 4.17
C GLN A 618 5.42 -28.49 5.57
N ILE A 619 6.18 -28.22 6.64
CA ILE A 619 5.67 -28.24 8.01
C ILE A 619 4.59 -27.18 8.20
N VAL A 620 4.84 -25.93 7.81
CA VAL A 620 3.88 -24.83 7.95
C VAL A 620 2.63 -25.12 7.13
N SER A 621 2.80 -25.60 5.89
CA SER A 621 1.67 -26.02 5.05
C SER A 621 0.88 -27.17 5.69
N GLY A 622 1.57 -28.20 6.18
CA GLY A 622 0.95 -29.36 6.83
C GLY A 622 0.24 -29.01 8.15
N ILE A 623 0.81 -28.12 8.97
CA ILE A 623 0.15 -27.60 10.18
C ILE A 623 -1.09 -26.81 9.78
N ARG A 624 -1.01 -25.97 8.75
CA ARG A 624 -2.17 -25.20 8.25
C ARG A 624 -3.24 -26.11 7.66
N GLN A 625 -2.87 -27.21 7.00
CA GLN A 625 -3.78 -28.22 6.48
C GLN A 625 -4.42 -29.05 7.60
N LYS A 626 -3.67 -29.37 8.65
CA LYS A 626 -4.15 -30.13 9.82
C LYS A 626 -4.91 -29.27 10.84
N THR A 627 -4.70 -27.96 10.83
CA THR A 627 -5.32 -27.02 11.79
C THR A 627 -5.81 -25.77 11.07
N PRO A 628 -6.93 -25.84 10.34
CA PRO A 628 -7.24 -24.78 9.38
C PRO A 628 -7.94 -23.58 10.03
N GLY A 629 -7.65 -22.39 9.50
CA GLY A 629 -7.84 -21.11 10.20
C GLY A 629 -6.57 -20.61 10.90
N THR A 630 -5.55 -21.46 11.05
CA THR A 630 -4.22 -21.04 11.49
C THR A 630 -3.58 -20.18 10.38
N THR A 631 -3.29 -18.92 10.69
CA THR A 631 -2.58 -18.03 9.76
C THR A 631 -1.16 -18.53 9.53
N LYS A 632 -0.53 -18.17 8.40
CA LYS A 632 0.89 -18.46 8.15
C LYS A 632 1.77 -18.02 9.32
N ALA A 633 1.53 -16.81 9.85
CA ALA A 633 2.27 -16.28 10.98
C ALA A 633 2.07 -17.11 12.26
N THR A 634 0.85 -17.59 12.51
CA THR A 634 0.53 -18.45 13.65
C THR A 634 1.18 -19.82 13.50
N ALA A 635 1.11 -20.46 12.33
CA ALA A 635 1.73 -21.77 12.09
C ALA A 635 3.27 -21.71 12.18
N VAL A 636 3.88 -20.65 11.65
CA VAL A 636 5.30 -20.35 11.85
C VAL A 636 5.59 -20.15 13.33
N SER A 637 4.76 -19.40 14.07
CA SER A 637 4.98 -19.18 15.50
C SER A 637 4.84 -20.45 16.32
N MET A 638 3.93 -21.36 15.95
CA MET A 638 3.78 -22.67 16.59
C MET A 638 5.01 -23.54 16.37
N PHE A 639 5.49 -23.62 15.13
CA PHE A 639 6.73 -24.31 14.82
C PHE A 639 7.93 -23.71 15.58
N LEU A 640 8.03 -22.38 15.67
CA LEU A 640 9.14 -21.74 16.37
C LEU A 640 9.05 -21.87 17.90
N ALA A 641 7.85 -21.77 18.47
CA ALA A 641 7.65 -21.86 19.93
C ALA A 641 7.90 -23.28 20.46
N GLY A 642 7.68 -24.30 19.63
CA GLY A 642 7.92 -25.70 19.99
C GLY A 642 9.39 -26.13 19.91
N ASN A 643 10.28 -25.32 19.31
CA ASN A 643 11.64 -25.72 19.00
C ASN A 643 12.68 -24.71 19.51
N ASP A 644 13.81 -25.21 20.00
CA ASP A 644 14.93 -24.38 20.46
C ASP A 644 15.79 -23.86 19.28
N ILE A 645 15.14 -23.15 18.35
CA ILE A 645 15.80 -22.54 17.18
C ILE A 645 16.26 -21.14 17.56
N SER A 646 17.55 -20.85 17.38
CA SER A 646 18.11 -19.53 17.72
C SER A 646 17.43 -18.39 16.95
N GLU A 647 17.23 -17.23 17.60
CA GLU A 647 16.64 -16.04 16.97
C GLU A 647 17.37 -15.62 15.69
N ASP A 648 18.71 -15.78 15.65
CA ASP A 648 19.55 -15.56 14.46
C ASP A 648 19.11 -16.45 13.28
N THR A 649 18.90 -17.75 13.53
CA THR A 649 18.44 -18.72 12.52
C THR A 649 17.02 -18.39 12.07
N VAL A 650 16.14 -18.00 12.99
CA VAL A 650 14.76 -17.59 12.67
C VAL A 650 14.74 -16.35 11.79
N GLY A 651 15.53 -15.32 12.15
CA GLY A 651 15.67 -14.10 11.35
C GLY A 651 16.23 -14.39 9.95
N PHE A 652 17.21 -15.30 9.86
CA PHE A 652 17.75 -15.77 8.58
C PHE A 652 16.69 -16.45 7.71
N ILE A 653 15.96 -17.46 8.23
CA ILE A 653 14.96 -18.20 7.43
C ILE A 653 13.80 -17.29 6.99
N ARG A 654 13.36 -16.36 7.84
CA ARG A 654 12.38 -15.32 7.44
C ARG A 654 12.90 -14.44 6.31
N SER A 655 14.19 -14.07 6.36
CA SER A 655 14.84 -13.33 5.29
C SER A 655 14.91 -14.16 4.00
N VAL A 656 15.22 -15.46 4.09
CA VAL A 656 15.20 -16.38 2.93
C VAL A 656 13.84 -16.36 2.25
N ASP A 657 12.74 -16.42 3.01
CA ASP A 657 11.38 -16.33 2.45
C ASP A 657 11.12 -14.98 1.76
N GLN A 658 11.63 -13.87 2.28
CA GLN A 658 11.31 -12.55 1.71
C GLN A 658 12.20 -12.17 0.52
N ILE A 659 13.50 -12.42 0.60
CA ILE A 659 14.49 -11.89 -0.35
C ILE A 659 15.27 -12.98 -1.09
N GLY A 660 15.08 -14.26 -0.75
CA GLY A 660 15.78 -15.39 -1.35
C GLY A 660 17.03 -15.86 -0.61
N ILE A 661 17.40 -17.14 -0.81
CA ILE A 661 18.53 -17.81 -0.14
C ILE A 661 19.84 -17.04 -0.36
N GLU A 662 20.14 -16.70 -1.61
CA GLU A 662 21.37 -16.04 -2.04
C GLU A 662 21.54 -14.68 -1.34
N ASN A 663 20.48 -13.87 -1.36
CA ASN A 663 20.48 -12.53 -0.78
C ASN A 663 20.48 -12.57 0.75
N ALA A 664 19.76 -13.54 1.35
CA ALA A 664 19.73 -13.74 2.79
C ALA A 664 21.10 -14.22 3.32
N MET A 665 21.79 -15.11 2.61
CA MET A 665 23.15 -15.54 2.97
C MET A 665 24.17 -14.41 2.84
N GLN A 666 24.05 -13.61 1.79
CA GLN A 666 24.87 -12.41 1.64
C GLN A 666 24.64 -11.43 2.80
N SER A 667 23.38 -11.18 3.17
CA SER A 667 23.01 -10.35 4.31
C SER A 667 23.56 -10.88 5.64
N TYR A 668 23.42 -12.18 5.90
CA TYR A 668 23.87 -12.83 7.13
C TYR A 668 25.41 -12.82 7.27
N SER A 669 26.13 -13.13 6.19
CA SER A 669 27.60 -13.08 6.17
C SER A 669 28.16 -11.66 6.27
N ALA A 670 27.39 -10.64 5.88
CA ALA A 670 27.75 -9.23 6.08
C ALA A 670 27.69 -8.81 7.55
N GLN A 671 26.72 -9.32 8.33
CA GLN A 671 26.53 -8.97 9.73
C GLN A 671 27.60 -9.54 10.67
N LYS A 672 28.20 -10.69 10.35
CA LYS A 672 29.18 -11.39 11.21
C LYS A 672 30.67 -11.11 10.88
N GLY A 673 30.98 -10.17 9.99
CA GLY A 673 32.37 -9.84 9.59
C GLY A 673 33.04 -8.75 10.46
N PRO A 674 34.00 -9.07 11.36
CA PRO A 674 34.64 -8.06 12.24
C PRO A 674 35.43 -6.97 11.49
N ASN A 675 35.99 -7.27 10.32
CA ASN A 675 36.67 -6.29 9.46
C ASN A 675 35.69 -5.40 8.66
N LYS A 676 34.45 -5.85 8.45
CA LYS A 676 33.44 -5.11 7.67
C LYS A 676 32.86 -3.95 8.44
N ASN A 677 32.55 -4.14 9.73
CA ASN A 677 32.08 -3.05 10.60
C ASN A 677 33.13 -1.93 10.72
N ARG A 678 34.43 -2.25 10.69
CA ARG A 678 35.50 -1.24 10.73
C ARG A 678 35.56 -0.41 9.44
N ASN A 679 35.56 -1.06 8.26
CA ASN A 679 35.55 -0.36 6.97
C ASN A 679 34.29 0.47 6.77
N VAL A 680 33.12 -0.08 7.12
CA VAL A 680 31.83 0.62 7.04
C VAL A 680 31.80 1.79 8.03
N ASN A 681 32.29 1.64 9.26
CA ASN A 681 32.35 2.74 10.23
C ASN A 681 33.36 3.81 9.84
N GLU A 682 34.56 3.47 9.33
CA GLU A 682 35.52 4.45 8.78
C GLU A 682 34.92 5.22 7.60
N TYR A 683 34.15 4.56 6.73
CA TYR A 683 33.50 5.20 5.59
C TYR A 683 32.29 6.08 5.96
N ILE A 684 31.48 5.64 6.94
CA ILE A 684 30.33 6.38 7.47
C ILE A 684 30.80 7.60 8.29
N SER A 685 31.83 7.45 9.13
CA SER A 685 32.39 8.54 9.92
C SER A 685 33.04 9.64 9.07
N ASN A 686 33.60 9.30 7.91
CA ASN A 686 34.05 10.29 6.92
C ASN A 686 32.91 11.12 6.30
N ASN A 687 31.65 10.67 6.41
CA ASN A 687 30.45 11.37 5.93
C ASN A 687 29.62 12.00 7.06
N GLY A 688 30.00 11.83 8.33
CA GLY A 688 29.37 12.49 9.48
C GLY A 688 27.93 12.08 9.79
N LEU A 689 27.45 10.96 9.25
CA LEU A 689 26.09 10.43 9.45
C LEU A 689 26.13 9.15 10.30
N ASP A 690 25.02 8.78 10.93
CA ASP A 690 24.88 7.43 11.48
C ASP A 690 24.55 6.40 10.37
N LYS A 691 24.56 5.11 10.71
CA LYS A 691 24.37 4.01 9.76
C LYS A 691 22.99 4.01 9.09
N ASP A 692 21.95 4.44 9.79
CA ASP A 692 20.59 4.49 9.22
C ASP A 692 20.42 5.76 8.37
N ALA A 693 20.97 6.88 8.82
CA ALA A 693 20.95 8.16 8.10
C ALA A 693 21.77 8.10 6.80
N PHE A 694 22.94 7.45 6.82
CA PHE A 694 23.75 7.23 5.61
C PHE A 694 23.05 6.31 4.61
N PHE A 695 22.42 5.23 5.10
CA PHE A 695 21.64 4.32 4.26
C PHE A 695 20.48 5.05 3.59
N ASN A 696 19.65 5.76 4.37
CA ASN A 696 18.48 6.48 3.86
C ASN A 696 18.89 7.55 2.85
N LYS A 697 19.94 8.33 3.14
CA LYS A 697 20.46 9.35 2.21
C LYS A 697 20.97 8.73 0.92
N THR A 698 21.77 7.64 1.01
CA THR A 698 22.28 6.96 -0.19
C THR A 698 21.15 6.31 -1.00
N PHE A 699 20.11 5.82 -0.33
CA PHE A 699 18.91 5.30 -0.95
C PHE A 699 18.15 6.40 -1.71
N GLU A 700 17.98 7.59 -1.14
CA GLU A 700 17.40 8.74 -1.83
C GLU A 700 18.24 9.17 -3.04
N GLU A 701 19.55 9.37 -2.87
CA GLU A 701 20.48 9.77 -3.94
C GLU A 701 20.55 8.72 -5.08
N ALA A 702 20.41 7.44 -4.76
CA ALA A 702 20.38 6.36 -5.75
C ALA A 702 19.15 6.42 -6.68
N LEU A 703 18.09 7.05 -6.22
CA LEU A 703 16.78 7.12 -6.87
C LEU A 703 16.53 8.45 -7.58
N GLU A 704 17.35 9.47 -7.31
CA GLU A 704 17.36 10.72 -8.09
C GLU A 704 17.76 10.49 -9.56
N ASN A 705 18.66 9.52 -9.81
CA ASN A 705 19.25 9.27 -11.13
C ASN A 705 18.50 8.19 -11.96
N GLU A 706 17.81 7.26 -11.30
CA GLU A 706 16.95 6.25 -11.94
C GLU A 706 15.67 6.08 -11.11
N LYS A 707 14.49 6.09 -11.75
CA LYS A 707 13.23 5.95 -11.01
C LYS A 707 13.20 4.57 -10.34
N PHE A 708 12.89 4.48 -9.05
CA PHE A 708 12.87 3.21 -8.30
C PHE A 708 12.13 2.08 -9.00
N LEU A 709 10.99 2.42 -9.59
CA LEU A 709 10.18 1.49 -10.36
C LEU A 709 10.92 0.94 -11.60
N THR A 710 11.76 1.73 -12.27
CA THR A 710 12.60 1.26 -13.39
C THR A 710 13.74 0.34 -12.95
N LEU A 711 14.20 0.43 -11.70
CA LEU A 711 15.21 -0.49 -11.14
C LEU A 711 14.62 -1.88 -10.85
N ILE A 712 13.33 -1.93 -10.50
CA ILE A 712 12.64 -3.17 -10.10
C ILE A 712 11.96 -3.84 -11.30
N GLN A 713 11.41 -3.04 -12.22
CA GLN A 713 10.69 -3.50 -13.40
C GLN A 713 10.86 -2.53 -14.57
N THR A 714 11.42 -3.02 -15.68
CA THR A 714 11.79 -2.19 -16.84
C THR A 714 10.60 -1.62 -17.62
N SER A 715 9.38 -2.11 -17.37
CA SER A 715 8.15 -1.67 -18.02
C SER A 715 6.98 -1.59 -17.02
N ILE A 716 6.53 -0.37 -16.73
CA ILE A 716 5.30 -0.08 -15.97
C ILE A 716 4.50 0.96 -16.76
N SER A 717 3.19 0.74 -16.92
CA SER A 717 2.34 1.68 -17.67
C SER A 717 2.21 3.03 -16.93
N PRO A 718 1.98 4.15 -17.65
CA PRO A 718 1.76 5.46 -17.02
C PRO A 718 0.64 5.46 -15.97
N GLU A 719 -0.43 4.72 -16.22
CA GLU A 719 -1.59 4.58 -15.34
C GLU A 719 -1.22 3.81 -14.06
N ALA A 720 -0.47 2.70 -14.21
CA ALA A 720 0.02 1.93 -13.08
C ALA A 720 0.97 2.76 -12.22
N LYS A 721 1.81 3.60 -12.84
CA LYS A 721 2.70 4.52 -12.13
C LYS A 721 1.95 5.60 -11.36
N GLN A 722 0.88 6.15 -11.92
CA GLN A 722 0.05 7.16 -11.26
C GLN A 722 -0.68 6.57 -10.04
N MET A 723 -1.20 5.35 -10.17
CA MET A 723 -1.87 4.64 -9.08
C MET A 723 -0.90 4.24 -7.95
N LEU A 724 0.32 3.82 -8.29
CA LEU A 724 1.38 3.56 -7.30
C LEU A 724 1.74 4.81 -6.48
N ASN A 725 1.75 5.98 -7.12
CA ASN A 725 1.96 7.25 -6.42
C ASN A 725 0.77 7.64 -5.52
N GLN A 726 -0.45 7.25 -5.88
CA GLN A 726 -1.65 7.45 -5.05
C GLN A 726 -1.63 6.54 -3.81
N ILE A 727 -1.30 5.26 -3.99
CA ILE A 727 -1.19 4.29 -2.88
C ILE A 727 -0.09 4.71 -1.90
N ALA A 728 1.03 5.24 -2.40
CA ALA A 728 2.08 5.81 -1.55
C ALA A 728 1.52 6.95 -0.67
N ALA A 729 0.79 7.88 -1.29
CA ALA A 729 0.18 9.02 -0.59
C ALA A 729 -0.83 8.56 0.48
N GLU A 730 -1.64 7.55 0.19
CA GLU A 730 -2.58 6.93 1.14
C GLU A 730 -1.85 6.20 2.28
N GLY A 731 -0.68 5.60 2.00
CA GLY A 731 0.22 5.00 2.99
C GLY A 731 0.98 6.02 3.87
N GLY A 732 0.72 7.32 3.69
CA GLY A 732 1.35 8.40 4.43
C GLY A 732 2.80 8.66 4.03
N VAL A 733 3.19 8.31 2.81
CA VAL A 733 4.52 8.57 2.24
C VAL A 733 4.40 9.27 0.89
N SER A 734 5.33 10.17 0.59
CA SER A 734 5.24 11.00 -0.63
C SER A 734 5.48 10.23 -1.93
N ASN A 735 6.07 9.03 -1.84
CA ASN A 735 6.46 8.23 -2.98
C ASN A 735 6.55 6.73 -2.61
N ILE A 736 6.63 5.87 -3.63
CA ILE A 736 6.59 4.42 -3.43
C ILE A 736 7.89 3.86 -2.86
N GLU A 737 8.99 4.59 -3.08
CA GLU A 737 10.31 4.41 -2.49
C GLU A 737 10.22 4.38 -0.96
N GLY A 738 9.51 5.36 -0.38
CA GLY A 738 9.27 5.46 1.05
C GLY A 738 8.37 4.35 1.60
N ALA A 739 7.45 3.81 0.80
CA ALA A 739 6.61 2.68 1.21
C ALA A 739 7.42 1.38 1.31
N PHE A 740 8.36 1.16 0.38
CA PHE A 740 9.18 -0.05 0.33
C PHE A 740 10.11 -0.22 1.55
N ILE A 741 10.72 0.87 2.02
CA ILE A 741 11.63 0.86 3.17
C ILE A 741 10.90 1.02 4.52
N LYS A 742 9.57 1.20 4.52
CA LYS A 742 8.74 1.23 5.73
C LYS A 742 8.58 -0.16 6.36
N ASP A 743 8.80 -1.23 5.59
CA ASP A 743 8.91 -2.59 6.12
C ASP A 743 10.28 -2.78 6.82
N PRO A 744 10.31 -3.03 8.15
CA PRO A 744 11.56 -3.12 8.89
C PRO A 744 12.48 -4.26 8.43
N THR A 745 11.91 -5.35 7.93
CA THR A 745 12.64 -6.56 7.51
C THR A 745 13.28 -6.33 6.14
N ILE A 746 12.53 -5.75 5.20
CA ILE A 746 13.04 -5.36 3.88
C ILE A 746 14.13 -4.30 4.04
N LYS A 747 13.90 -3.28 4.88
CA LYS A 747 14.92 -2.24 5.17
C LYS A 747 16.22 -2.86 5.67
N GLN A 748 16.14 -3.75 6.66
CA GLN A 748 17.33 -4.37 7.25
C GLN A 748 18.08 -5.28 6.27
N ALA A 749 17.36 -5.98 5.41
CA ALA A 749 17.92 -6.78 4.32
C ALA A 749 18.65 -5.92 3.27
N VAL A 750 17.97 -4.89 2.74
CA VAL A 750 18.55 -3.95 1.75
C VAL A 750 19.80 -3.31 2.33
N MET A 751 19.72 -2.85 3.59
CA MET A 751 20.81 -2.22 4.29
C MET A 751 22.01 -3.16 4.49
N SER A 752 21.77 -4.41 4.83
CA SER A 752 22.85 -5.40 5.04
C SER A 752 23.57 -5.75 3.73
N ILE A 753 22.83 -5.94 2.62
CA ILE A 753 23.41 -6.22 1.30
C ILE A 753 24.15 -4.99 0.76
N PHE A 754 23.59 -3.80 0.94
CA PHE A 754 24.24 -2.55 0.58
C PHE A 754 25.59 -2.39 1.28
N TYR A 755 25.62 -2.55 2.61
CA TYR A 755 26.86 -2.42 3.36
C TYR A 755 27.88 -3.52 3.05
N ASP A 756 27.44 -4.71 2.66
CA ASP A 756 28.33 -5.75 2.15
C ASP A 756 29.10 -5.27 0.90
N LYS A 757 28.37 -4.70 -0.07
CA LYS A 757 28.94 -4.17 -1.33
C LYS A 757 29.83 -2.96 -1.11
N VAL A 758 29.47 -2.06 -0.19
CA VAL A 758 30.32 -0.92 0.21
C VAL A 758 31.61 -1.41 0.88
N SER A 759 31.54 -2.47 1.70
CA SER A 759 32.68 -3.00 2.43
C SER A 759 33.68 -3.82 1.60
N SER A 760 33.25 -4.34 0.44
CA SER A 760 34.01 -5.29 -0.37
C SER A 760 35.10 -4.65 -1.26
N ILE A 761 35.28 -3.33 -1.21
CA ILE A 761 36.22 -2.57 -2.08
C ILE A 761 35.95 -2.86 -3.57
N SER A 762 34.69 -3.09 -3.92
CA SER A 762 34.27 -3.20 -5.31
C SER A 762 34.21 -1.81 -5.97
N ALA A 763 34.69 -1.70 -7.21
CA ALA A 763 34.65 -0.45 -7.97
C ALA A 763 33.20 0.03 -8.14
N GLY A 764 32.88 1.22 -7.63
CA GLY A 764 31.54 1.79 -7.67
C GLY A 764 31.34 2.86 -6.59
N THR A 765 30.42 3.80 -6.83
CA THR A 765 29.97 4.75 -5.81
C THR A 765 28.92 4.09 -4.89
N PRO A 766 28.70 4.61 -3.67
CA PRO A 766 27.61 4.16 -2.81
C PRO A 766 26.25 4.15 -3.52
N VAL A 767 25.99 5.16 -4.35
CA VAL A 767 24.81 5.23 -5.22
C VAL A 767 24.72 4.02 -6.17
N THR A 768 25.79 3.66 -6.88
CA THR A 768 25.76 2.49 -7.78
C THR A 768 25.60 1.16 -7.02
N HIS A 769 26.22 1.02 -5.84
CA HIS A 769 26.06 -0.17 -4.99
C HIS A 769 24.64 -0.30 -4.46
N MET A 770 24.01 0.83 -4.13
CA MET A 770 22.62 0.89 -3.74
C MET A 770 21.70 0.53 -4.90
N GLN A 771 21.90 1.12 -6.09
CA GLN A 771 21.15 0.77 -7.30
C GLN A 771 21.25 -0.72 -7.64
N ASP A 772 22.44 -1.30 -7.56
CA ASP A 772 22.63 -2.74 -7.78
C ASP A 772 21.99 -3.60 -6.70
N THR A 773 21.94 -3.13 -5.45
CA THR A 773 21.20 -3.80 -4.37
C THR A 773 19.70 -3.78 -4.64
N ILE A 774 19.16 -2.63 -5.06
CA ILE A 774 17.75 -2.48 -5.44
C ILE A 774 17.42 -3.33 -6.67
N ARG A 775 18.27 -3.36 -7.70
CA ARG A 775 18.09 -4.25 -8.88
C ARG A 775 18.13 -5.73 -8.48
N GLN A 776 19.04 -6.11 -7.59
CA GLN A 776 19.18 -7.49 -7.11
C GLN A 776 17.93 -7.96 -6.34
N LEU A 777 17.34 -7.11 -5.50
CA LEU A 777 16.06 -7.38 -4.84
C LEU A 777 14.88 -7.31 -5.82
N GLY A 778 14.92 -6.35 -6.73
CA GLY A 778 13.93 -6.15 -7.77
C GLY A 778 13.79 -7.35 -8.69
N LYS A 779 14.81 -8.22 -8.84
CA LYS A 779 14.67 -9.52 -9.54
C LYS A 779 13.59 -10.42 -8.94
N ARG A 780 13.26 -10.29 -7.65
CA ARG A 780 12.29 -11.14 -6.94
C ARG A 780 11.01 -10.42 -6.52
N LEU A 781 11.05 -9.12 -6.31
CA LEU A 781 9.88 -8.33 -5.93
C LEU A 781 9.37 -7.56 -7.16
N GLY A 782 8.05 -7.47 -7.34
CA GLY A 782 7.47 -6.55 -8.33
C GLY A 782 6.01 -6.28 -8.07
N VAL A 783 5.36 -5.60 -9.00
CA VAL A 783 4.01 -5.05 -8.80
C VAL A 783 3.00 -5.82 -9.66
N GLN A 784 1.87 -6.23 -9.08
CA GLN A 784 0.73 -6.79 -9.82
C GLN A 784 -0.58 -6.09 -9.44
N LYS A 785 -1.60 -6.17 -10.29
CA LYS A 785 -2.91 -5.54 -10.04
C LYS A 785 -3.84 -6.50 -9.30
N ASN A 786 -4.33 -6.09 -8.13
CA ASN A 786 -5.36 -6.76 -7.37
C ASN A 786 -6.73 -6.57 -8.09
N PRO A 787 -7.43 -7.65 -8.46
CA PRO A 787 -8.67 -7.55 -9.24
C PRO A 787 -9.88 -7.15 -8.41
N SER A 788 -9.86 -7.41 -7.09
CA SER A 788 -10.99 -7.12 -6.20
C SER A 788 -11.04 -5.65 -5.79
N THR A 789 -9.88 -5.03 -5.60
CA THR A 789 -9.76 -3.61 -5.22
C THR A 789 -9.40 -2.71 -6.40
N CYS A 790 -9.01 -3.29 -7.54
CA CYS A 790 -8.37 -2.59 -8.66
C CYS A 790 -7.04 -1.90 -8.32
N GLU A 791 -6.51 -2.08 -7.12
CA GLU A 791 -5.25 -1.49 -6.65
C GLU A 791 -4.04 -2.31 -7.10
N LEU A 792 -2.84 -1.75 -7.01
CA LEU A 792 -1.59 -2.47 -7.27
C LEU A 792 -1.01 -2.96 -5.94
N GLU A 793 -0.61 -4.23 -5.91
CA GLU A 793 0.04 -4.86 -4.76
C GLU A 793 1.47 -5.30 -5.11
N PHE A 794 2.35 -5.30 -4.11
CA PHE A 794 3.69 -5.85 -4.23
C PHE A 794 3.64 -7.36 -4.00
N VAL A 795 4.16 -8.11 -4.97
CA VAL A 795 4.22 -9.57 -4.90
C VAL A 795 5.62 -10.11 -5.07
N LYS A 796 5.86 -11.20 -4.34
CA LYS A 796 7.02 -12.05 -4.49
C LYS A 796 6.86 -12.85 -5.78
N HIS A 797 7.82 -12.73 -6.68
CA HIS A 797 7.87 -13.39 -7.99
C HIS A 797 6.65 -13.06 -8.89
N PRO A 798 6.56 -11.83 -9.44
CA PRO A 798 5.47 -11.49 -10.36
C PRO A 798 5.53 -12.37 -11.62
N ILE A 799 4.39 -12.98 -11.98
CA ILE A 799 4.31 -13.97 -13.06
C ILE A 799 4.82 -13.45 -14.40
N LEU A 800 4.54 -12.19 -14.74
CA LEU A 800 4.97 -11.59 -16.00
C LEU A 800 6.50 -11.54 -16.15
N LYS A 801 7.20 -11.27 -15.05
CA LYS A 801 8.66 -11.22 -15.04
C LYS A 801 9.29 -12.60 -15.22
N LEU A 802 8.69 -13.61 -14.57
CA LEU A 802 9.11 -15.00 -14.71
C LEU A 802 8.81 -15.53 -16.11
N ALA A 803 7.61 -15.29 -16.64
CA ALA A 803 7.26 -15.61 -18.01
C ALA A 803 8.24 -14.96 -19.00
N GLN A 804 8.54 -13.67 -18.83
CA GLN A 804 9.50 -12.93 -19.67
C GLN A 804 10.91 -13.53 -19.62
N SER A 805 11.32 -14.13 -18.50
CA SER A 805 12.63 -14.79 -18.36
C SER A 805 12.76 -16.09 -19.14
N THR A 806 11.64 -16.72 -19.52
CA THR A 806 11.62 -17.93 -20.37
C THR A 806 11.73 -17.61 -21.86
N VAL A 807 11.59 -16.34 -22.25
CA VAL A 807 11.71 -15.91 -23.65
C VAL A 807 13.18 -15.95 -24.10
N PRO A 808 13.50 -16.62 -25.22
CA PRO A 808 14.85 -16.62 -25.79
C PRO A 808 15.38 -15.20 -26.02
N THR A 809 16.68 -15.01 -25.87
CA THR A 809 17.34 -13.72 -26.14
C THR A 809 18.18 -13.78 -27.41
N ALA A 810 18.15 -12.71 -28.20
CA ALA A 810 19.02 -12.49 -29.36
C ALA A 810 19.76 -11.16 -29.16
N ALA A 811 21.10 -11.17 -29.30
CA ALA A 811 21.95 -10.00 -29.04
C ALA A 811 21.71 -9.32 -27.66
N GLY A 812 21.37 -10.11 -26.64
CA GLY A 812 21.13 -9.62 -25.28
C GLY A 812 19.76 -8.99 -25.03
N GLN A 813 18.86 -9.00 -26.02
CA GLN A 813 17.46 -8.57 -25.86
C GLN A 813 16.51 -9.75 -26.05
N ALA A 814 15.43 -9.80 -25.26
CA ALA A 814 14.38 -10.81 -25.44
C ALA A 814 13.79 -10.66 -26.85
N VAL A 815 13.60 -11.78 -27.54
CA VAL A 815 13.08 -11.79 -28.93
C VAL A 815 11.65 -11.25 -28.99
N VAL A 816 10.89 -11.40 -27.91
CA VAL A 816 9.53 -10.87 -27.75
C VAL A 816 9.35 -10.32 -26.33
N SER A 817 8.61 -9.22 -26.20
CA SER A 817 8.11 -8.75 -24.92
C SER A 817 6.72 -9.33 -24.69
N LEU A 818 6.56 -10.09 -23.62
CA LEU A 818 5.27 -10.62 -23.18
C LEU A 818 4.48 -9.52 -22.45
N SER A 819 3.17 -9.59 -22.60
CA SER A 819 2.19 -8.82 -21.85
C SER A 819 1.41 -9.75 -20.93
N TYR A 820 0.71 -9.16 -19.96
CA TYR A 820 -0.16 -9.95 -19.07
C TYR A 820 -1.28 -10.67 -19.85
N LYS A 821 -1.70 -10.10 -20.99
CA LYS A 821 -2.71 -10.68 -21.89
C LYS A 821 -2.19 -11.99 -22.51
N ASP A 822 -0.90 -12.10 -22.79
CA ASP A 822 -0.30 -13.31 -23.39
C ASP A 822 -0.33 -14.48 -22.39
N ILE A 823 -0.10 -14.20 -21.11
CA ILE A 823 -0.18 -15.18 -20.02
C ILE A 823 -1.63 -15.59 -19.76
N GLN A 824 -2.56 -14.63 -19.75
CA GLN A 824 -4.00 -14.92 -19.63
C GLN A 824 -4.52 -15.76 -20.81
N ASN A 825 -4.06 -15.47 -22.02
CA ASN A 825 -4.38 -16.25 -23.21
C ASN A 825 -3.81 -17.67 -23.11
N ASP A 826 -2.58 -17.86 -22.62
CA ASP A 826 -2.00 -19.19 -22.43
C ASP A 826 -2.82 -20.03 -21.43
N VAL A 827 -3.20 -19.46 -20.28
CA VAL A 827 -4.10 -20.13 -19.32
C VAL A 827 -5.41 -20.49 -20.00
N ARG A 828 -6.05 -19.52 -20.67
CA ARG A 828 -7.31 -19.74 -21.38
C ARG A 828 -7.16 -20.89 -22.36
N ASP A 829 -6.15 -20.86 -23.21
CA ASP A 829 -5.99 -21.83 -24.29
C ASP A 829 -5.66 -23.22 -23.73
N ARG A 830 -4.79 -23.34 -22.72
CA ARG A 830 -4.51 -24.62 -22.05
C ARG A 830 -5.77 -25.24 -21.45
N ILE A 831 -6.64 -24.43 -20.86
CA ILE A 831 -7.83 -24.91 -20.16
C ILE A 831 -9.01 -25.15 -21.12
N VAL A 832 -9.25 -24.25 -22.08
CA VAL A 832 -10.26 -24.40 -23.14
C VAL A 832 -9.97 -25.63 -24.00
N ASN A 833 -8.71 -25.84 -24.41
CA ASN A 833 -8.32 -27.05 -25.15
C ASN A 833 -8.54 -28.32 -24.29
N SER A 834 -8.24 -28.27 -22.97
CA SER A 834 -8.51 -29.40 -22.08
C SER A 834 -9.99 -29.76 -21.91
N PHE A 835 -10.88 -28.80 -22.15
CA PHE A 835 -12.34 -29.00 -22.14
C PHE A 835 -12.84 -29.57 -23.47
N GLU A 836 -12.35 -29.05 -24.60
CA GLU A 836 -12.72 -29.54 -25.94
C GLU A 836 -12.31 -31.01 -26.17
N ASP A 837 -11.19 -31.45 -25.59
CA ASP A 837 -10.73 -32.85 -25.66
C ASP A 837 -11.51 -33.83 -24.76
N ARG A 838 -12.33 -33.32 -23.82
CA ARG A 838 -13.05 -34.16 -22.81
C ARG A 838 -14.55 -34.26 -23.01
N PHE A 839 -15.15 -33.39 -23.82
CA PHE A 839 -16.59 -33.36 -24.04
C PHE A 839 -16.95 -33.97 -25.39
N ASP A 840 -17.69 -35.07 -25.36
CA ASP A 840 -18.26 -35.71 -26.53
C ASP A 840 -19.77 -35.93 -26.35
N LEU A 841 -20.42 -36.52 -27.36
CA LEU A 841 -21.85 -36.85 -27.31
C LEU A 841 -22.21 -37.85 -26.20
N LEU A 842 -21.24 -38.58 -25.63
CA LEU A 842 -21.44 -39.61 -24.61
C LEU A 842 -21.21 -39.07 -23.19
N ASN A 843 -20.40 -38.02 -23.02
CA ASN A 843 -20.13 -37.33 -21.76
C ASN A 843 -20.31 -35.81 -21.93
N PRO A 844 -21.56 -35.32 -21.96
CA PRO A 844 -21.81 -33.89 -22.06
C PRO A 844 -21.29 -33.15 -20.83
N PRO A 845 -20.84 -31.89 -20.99
CA PRO A 845 -20.39 -31.07 -19.88
C PRO A 845 -21.52 -30.87 -18.86
N THR A 846 -21.17 -30.88 -17.59
CA THR A 846 -22.06 -30.40 -16.54
C THR A 846 -22.30 -28.89 -16.71
N LYS A 847 -23.43 -28.36 -16.20
CA LYS A 847 -23.70 -26.92 -16.23
C LYS A 847 -22.59 -26.06 -15.61
N ALA A 848 -21.88 -26.60 -14.60
CA ALA A 848 -20.74 -25.93 -13.99
C ALA A 848 -19.52 -25.87 -14.94
N GLN A 849 -19.30 -26.94 -15.71
CA GLN A 849 -18.25 -26.97 -16.74
C GLN A 849 -18.59 -26.08 -17.94
N GLU A 850 -19.85 -26.05 -18.39
CA GLU A 850 -20.30 -25.09 -19.42
C GLU A 850 -20.12 -23.64 -18.95
N TYR A 851 -20.47 -23.37 -17.70
CA TYR A 851 -20.29 -22.05 -17.08
C TYR A 851 -18.82 -21.64 -16.99
N MET A 852 -17.94 -22.53 -16.51
CA MET A 852 -16.48 -22.28 -16.48
C MET A 852 -15.90 -22.10 -17.87
N TYR A 853 -16.32 -22.91 -18.84
CA TYR A 853 -15.87 -22.83 -20.23
C TYR A 853 -16.23 -21.48 -20.86
N GLN A 854 -17.46 -21.00 -20.67
CA GLN A 854 -17.85 -19.67 -21.16
C GLN A 854 -17.15 -18.54 -20.42
N MET A 855 -17.06 -18.63 -19.09
CA MET A 855 -16.32 -17.65 -18.29
C MET A 855 -14.86 -17.50 -18.76
N LEU A 856 -14.19 -18.61 -19.10
CA LEU A 856 -12.81 -18.60 -19.58
C LEU A 856 -12.69 -18.07 -21.02
N LYS A 857 -13.67 -18.35 -21.90
CA LYS A 857 -13.73 -17.73 -23.24
C LYS A 857 -13.84 -16.21 -23.18
N ASP A 858 -14.50 -15.69 -22.16
CA ASP A 858 -14.71 -14.25 -21.99
C ASP A 858 -13.48 -13.53 -21.39
N VAL A 859 -12.47 -14.26 -20.89
CA VAL A 859 -11.22 -13.68 -20.38
C VAL A 859 -10.45 -12.98 -21.51
N GLY A 860 -10.18 -11.68 -21.35
CA GLY A 860 -9.37 -10.89 -22.28
C GLY A 860 -10.14 -10.26 -23.45
N VAL A 861 -11.47 -10.39 -23.49
CA VAL A 861 -12.34 -9.74 -24.48
C VAL A 861 -12.77 -8.36 -23.95
N GLU A 862 -12.13 -7.31 -24.46
CA GLU A 862 -12.21 -5.91 -23.98
C GLU A 862 -13.61 -5.26 -23.94
N LYS A 863 -14.70 -5.96 -24.30
CA LYS A 863 -15.97 -5.30 -24.59
C LYS A 863 -17.17 -5.63 -23.71
N LEU A 864 -17.26 -6.74 -22.94
CA LEU A 864 -18.60 -7.13 -22.46
C LEU A 864 -18.83 -7.76 -21.08
N ASP A 865 -17.86 -8.25 -20.31
CA ASP A 865 -18.18 -8.75 -18.96
C ASP A 865 -16.95 -8.60 -18.06
N GLY A 866 -17.12 -8.07 -16.85
CA GLY A 866 -16.05 -7.77 -15.87
C GLY A 866 -15.32 -9.00 -15.29
N THR A 867 -15.11 -10.04 -16.11
CA THR A 867 -14.38 -11.25 -15.75
C THR A 867 -12.88 -10.96 -15.74
N THR A 868 -12.22 -11.14 -14.59
CA THR A 868 -10.79 -10.85 -14.42
C THR A 868 -10.02 -12.09 -13.97
N MET A 869 -8.76 -12.22 -14.38
CA MET A 869 -7.90 -13.35 -14.01
C MET A 869 -6.75 -12.88 -13.13
N HIS A 870 -6.57 -13.55 -11.99
CA HIS A 870 -5.58 -13.28 -10.97
C HIS A 870 -4.59 -14.44 -10.85
N PHE A 871 -3.31 -14.11 -10.68
CA PHE A 871 -2.26 -15.06 -10.41
C PHE A 871 -1.76 -14.80 -8.99
N GLN A 872 -2.05 -15.74 -8.10
CA GLN A 872 -1.48 -15.73 -6.77
C GLN A 872 -0.25 -16.63 -6.79
N ALA A 873 0.93 -16.08 -6.55
CA ALA A 873 2.14 -16.89 -6.41
C ALA A 873 1.90 -17.91 -5.29
N ASN A 874 2.05 -19.18 -5.62
CA ASN A 874 1.98 -20.25 -4.64
C ASN A 874 3.20 -20.16 -3.73
N GLU A 875 3.00 -20.54 -2.48
CA GLU A 875 4.08 -20.70 -1.52
C GLU A 875 4.99 -21.84 -1.99
N SER A 876 6.03 -21.50 -2.77
CA SER A 876 7.13 -22.40 -3.10
C SER A 876 8.35 -21.95 -2.30
N PHE A 877 8.59 -22.65 -1.20
CA PHE A 877 9.85 -22.57 -0.49
C PHE A 877 10.87 -23.41 -1.28
N GLY A 878 11.66 -22.80 -2.16
CA GLY A 878 12.74 -23.48 -2.92
C GLY A 878 12.32 -24.21 -4.22
N GLY A 879 11.03 -24.33 -4.52
CA GLY A 879 10.54 -24.92 -5.78
C GLY A 879 10.44 -23.93 -6.95
N GLU A 880 10.24 -24.42 -8.17
CA GLU A 880 9.91 -23.56 -9.30
C GLU A 880 8.64 -22.74 -8.98
N PRO A 881 8.64 -21.42 -9.24
CA PRO A 881 7.50 -20.57 -8.94
C PRO A 881 6.25 -21.03 -9.71
N SER A 882 5.23 -21.49 -8.99
CA SER A 882 3.92 -21.80 -9.54
C SER A 882 2.88 -20.82 -9.03
N TYR A 883 1.72 -20.77 -9.70
CA TYR A 883 0.67 -19.80 -9.42
C TYR A 883 -0.69 -20.48 -9.30
N SER A 884 -1.43 -20.12 -8.26
CA SER A 884 -2.87 -20.35 -8.21
C SER A 884 -3.56 -19.31 -9.07
N VAL A 885 -4.29 -19.78 -10.08
CA VAL A 885 -5.01 -18.94 -11.03
C VAL A 885 -6.47 -18.87 -10.61
N TYR A 886 -6.91 -17.67 -10.26
CA TYR A 886 -8.31 -17.40 -9.94
C TYR A 886 -8.93 -16.59 -11.07
N VAL A 887 -10.14 -16.95 -11.47
CA VAL A 887 -10.94 -16.14 -12.40
C VAL A 887 -12.15 -15.62 -11.64
N GLN A 888 -12.25 -14.32 -11.54
CA GLN A 888 -13.40 -13.64 -10.96
C GLN A 888 -14.45 -13.44 -12.05
N ASP A 889 -15.68 -13.90 -11.82
CA ASP A 889 -16.79 -13.67 -12.73
C ASP A 889 -17.32 -12.22 -12.64
N LYS A 890 -18.21 -11.85 -13.56
CA LYS A 890 -18.90 -10.54 -13.57
C LYS A 890 -19.74 -10.22 -12.33
N TYR A 891 -20.00 -11.21 -11.47
CA TYR A 891 -20.71 -11.05 -10.21
C TYR A 891 -19.75 -10.91 -9.02
N GLY A 892 -18.44 -10.83 -9.29
CA GLY A 892 -17.40 -10.67 -8.29
C GLY A 892 -16.99 -11.96 -7.58
N ARG A 893 -17.44 -13.15 -8.03
CA ARG A 893 -17.08 -14.42 -7.38
C ARG A 893 -15.79 -14.97 -7.98
N ALA A 894 -14.81 -15.26 -7.14
CA ALA A 894 -13.54 -15.87 -7.56
C ALA A 894 -13.66 -17.39 -7.66
N HIS A 895 -13.24 -17.93 -8.80
CA HIS A 895 -13.21 -19.36 -9.09
C HIS A 895 -11.75 -19.78 -9.27
N LEU A 896 -11.28 -20.75 -8.48
CA LEU A 896 -9.94 -21.33 -8.67
C LEU A 896 -9.95 -22.21 -9.93
N VAL A 897 -9.11 -21.88 -10.89
CA VAL A 897 -9.05 -22.55 -12.21
C VAL A 897 -7.82 -23.44 -12.32
N SER A 898 -6.72 -23.05 -11.69
CA SER A 898 -5.53 -23.89 -11.53
C SER A 898 -4.88 -23.57 -10.20
N ASN A 899 -4.29 -24.56 -9.53
CA ASN A 899 -3.59 -24.41 -8.26
C ASN A 899 -2.05 -24.51 -8.41
N SER A 900 -1.53 -24.73 -9.62
CA SER A 900 -0.11 -25.02 -9.85
C SER A 900 0.37 -24.56 -11.23
N TYR A 901 -0.19 -23.46 -11.75
CA TYR A 901 0.14 -22.97 -13.09
C TYR A 901 1.58 -22.47 -13.17
N THR A 902 2.28 -22.82 -14.25
CA THR A 902 3.60 -22.30 -14.62
C THR A 902 3.57 -21.87 -16.08
N TYR A 903 4.27 -20.77 -16.39
CA TYR A 903 4.42 -20.28 -17.76
C TYR A 903 5.80 -20.62 -18.29
N ASP A 904 5.87 -21.24 -19.47
CA ASP A 904 7.10 -21.42 -20.25
C ASP A 904 6.83 -21.02 -21.70
N PHE A 905 7.58 -20.04 -22.21
CA PHE A 905 7.47 -19.54 -23.57
C PHE A 905 7.63 -20.64 -24.64
N LYS A 906 8.39 -21.71 -24.39
CA LYS A 906 8.56 -22.81 -25.35
C LYS A 906 7.30 -23.68 -25.50
N ASP A 907 6.56 -23.83 -24.42
CA ASP A 907 5.39 -24.70 -24.33
C ASP A 907 4.08 -23.92 -24.54
N SER A 908 4.16 -22.59 -24.50
CA SER A 908 3.04 -21.68 -24.72
C SER A 908 2.87 -21.32 -26.20
N LYS A 909 1.62 -21.28 -26.67
CA LYS A 909 1.27 -20.90 -28.05
C LYS A 909 1.28 -19.36 -28.25
N ALA A 910 2.36 -18.71 -27.84
CA ALA A 910 2.54 -17.25 -27.99
C ALA A 910 2.74 -16.84 -29.45
#